data_AF-A0A956S2M2-F1
#
_entry.id   AF-A0A956S2M2-F1
#
_cell.length_a   1.000
_cell.length_b   1.000
_cell.length_c   1.000
_cell.angle_alpha   90.00
_cell.angle_beta   90.00
_cell.angle_gamma   90.00
#
_symmetry.space_group_name_H-M   'P 1'
#
loop_
_entity.id
_entity.type
_entity.pdbx_description
1 polymer ?
#
loop_
_entity_poly.entity_id
_entity_poly.type
_entity_poly.pdbx_seq_one_letter_code
_entity_poly.pdbx_strand_id
1 'polypeptide(L)'
;MAEESAKRTNMIILLSILYFAYKQRQGYLRKMHTGQLYGIGAVREIAKFLIIFFGILCSDTVLANSGQAHQLQWSQVEVRSTGSGNWSDPAIWNDGRIPAEGDNVVIDMGHRVIYDVQSEQAIRLLHIRGELIFSDHTTTQLDAGMIIISMEESVDPNANCSSNQHAAMHGNRARLQVGSPFKPIPNSVTARIRLVDFSDIDDNCGPAIISYGGIMDFHGAPMKHTWLKLNQTAPAGTNQVVLTDAVDWRVGDRVIITGTIKNDSFKGTGDTFRNSSAAQTEQRRVAAVSGQTVTLDAALQHDHIVDGEFRAEMANLSRNVIIESRDPDGVRGHTMYHHGSRGSISYAEFAHLGKNGLLARYPIHYHLLGSSNRGSSVIGASIWDSHNRWITVHGTNYLVVRDCVGFQSLGHGYFMEDASEVYNLFDHNLAVHGYTHEKLPNQALEYDENAGAGFWWANGRNAFIKNTAVECDQYGYQFEIPADITATVLQPDGTMQSNVQINRLPFILFKNNEAHGMRMYGFWGDGDASPTDPFIIENFRSWKLRYGISPNGRYSYLNNLNFWDINYGYYGKDPHDAKVMNINGKEIGSFLVDIYEAPQGLITVENVFGDVLDKYPLRITGRKSRDLPCDVHIRNYTLTNVEDNLYGVGSEGDNAKANPDLTMYLHDFFGAGRDAKVIPATQSRNDGLNYQIMTPPFSENVKVAEVSVDFPDNPIKPQDSLPPATVITFPPADQFVPMQSGGSLTVRGTCIDQSKIASLTVNGQEVTPLSENYLQWQVTLTGLNPGELKLVAEARDEHGNREGDPHEISVTLDASTAVRGVEHPGGQIEGFALYENYPNPFNPQTTVSFELPNQAGSASHVQLRIYDILSQHVQTLANDEFSPGLHRISWQGTDANGTAMPSGVYFYELIAKNTYGREVFRQTRKMILSK
;
A
#
# COMPACT_ATOMS: atom_id res chain seq x y z
N MET A 1 -43.76 -32.44 23.03
CA MET A 1 -43.26 -33.51 22.15
C MET A 1 -41.93 -33.16 21.48
N ALA A 2 -41.70 -31.96 20.91
CA ALA A 2 -40.39 -31.58 20.35
C ALA A 2 -39.27 -31.42 21.41
N GLU A 3 -39.61 -30.91 22.60
CA GLU A 3 -38.66 -30.72 23.71
C GLU A 3 -38.20 -32.04 24.35
N GLU A 4 -39.07 -33.06 24.33
CA GLU A 4 -38.78 -34.40 24.85
C GLU A 4 -37.93 -35.22 23.85
N SER A 5 -38.06 -34.91 22.54
CA SER A 5 -37.20 -35.43 21.48
C SER A 5 -35.77 -34.88 21.60
N ALA A 6 -35.61 -33.57 21.81
CA ALA A 6 -34.29 -32.94 21.99
C ALA A 6 -33.53 -33.47 23.23
N LYS A 7 -34.24 -33.71 24.34
CA LYS A 7 -33.64 -34.31 25.56
C LYS A 7 -33.20 -35.76 25.33
N ARG A 8 -33.94 -36.55 24.55
CA ARG A 8 -33.53 -37.92 24.18
C ARG A 8 -32.32 -37.92 23.24
N THR A 9 -32.26 -37.01 22.28
CA THR A 9 -31.12 -36.87 21.36
C THR A 9 -29.83 -36.49 22.10
N ASN A 10 -29.90 -35.52 23.03
CA ASN A 10 -28.75 -35.13 23.85
C ASN A 10 -28.28 -36.27 24.78
N MET A 11 -29.22 -37.07 25.32
CA MET A 11 -28.88 -38.23 26.14
C MET A 11 -28.20 -39.35 25.33
N ILE A 12 -28.61 -39.55 24.07
CA ILE A 12 -27.97 -40.51 23.15
C ILE A 12 -26.56 -40.06 22.76
N ILE A 13 -26.36 -38.76 22.51
CA ILE A 13 -25.03 -38.17 22.23
C ILE A 13 -24.11 -38.37 23.44
N LEU A 14 -24.58 -38.07 24.66
CA LEU A 14 -23.81 -38.23 25.88
C LEU A 14 -23.42 -39.70 26.14
N LEU A 15 -24.36 -40.64 25.94
CA LEU A 15 -24.09 -42.08 26.06
C LEU A 15 -23.11 -42.59 24.98
N SER A 16 -23.14 -42.00 23.78
CA SER A 16 -22.21 -42.34 22.69
C SER A 16 -20.78 -41.87 22.97
N ILE A 17 -20.63 -40.68 23.54
CA ILE A 17 -19.33 -40.13 23.98
C ILE A 17 -18.76 -40.99 25.12
N LEU A 18 -19.58 -41.35 26.11
CA LEU A 18 -19.17 -42.22 27.22
C LEU A 18 -18.78 -43.63 26.74
N TYR A 19 -19.50 -44.19 25.77
CA TYR A 19 -19.17 -45.48 25.16
C TYR A 19 -17.86 -45.44 24.36
N PHE A 20 -17.61 -44.34 23.63
CA PHE A 20 -16.35 -44.14 22.89
C PHE A 20 -15.14 -44.00 23.83
N ALA A 21 -15.29 -43.24 24.91
CA ALA A 21 -14.28 -43.12 25.96
C ALA A 21 -14.00 -44.47 26.65
N TYR A 22 -15.04 -45.28 26.90
CA TYR A 22 -14.90 -46.62 27.44
C TYR A 22 -14.15 -47.57 26.49
N LYS A 23 -14.43 -47.54 25.18
CA LYS A 23 -13.70 -48.34 24.18
C LYS A 23 -12.24 -47.91 24.03
N GLN A 24 -11.94 -46.61 24.06
CA GLN A 24 -10.55 -46.14 24.06
C GLN A 24 -9.79 -46.62 25.31
N ARG A 25 -10.42 -46.56 26.48
CA ARG A 25 -9.84 -47.08 27.74
C ARG A 25 -9.51 -48.58 27.64
N GLN A 26 -10.42 -49.39 27.09
CA GLN A 26 -10.20 -50.83 26.89
C GLN A 26 -9.08 -51.11 25.87
N GLY A 27 -8.97 -50.30 24.81
CA GLY A 27 -7.87 -50.36 23.84
C GLY A 27 -6.51 -50.02 24.46
N TYR A 28 -6.47 -49.04 25.36
CA TYR A 28 -5.26 -48.63 26.08
C TYR A 28 -4.80 -49.69 27.11
N LEU A 29 -5.74 -50.28 27.85
CA LEU A 29 -5.46 -51.36 28.80
C LEU A 29 -4.96 -52.64 28.10
N ARG A 30 -5.44 -52.94 26.89
CA ARG A 30 -4.91 -54.03 26.05
C ARG A 30 -3.45 -53.78 25.63
N LYS A 31 -3.08 -52.54 25.29
CA LYS A 31 -1.71 -52.18 24.88
C LYS A 31 -0.71 -52.21 26.05
N MET A 32 -1.16 -51.97 27.28
CA MET A 32 -0.33 -52.16 28.49
C MET A 32 -0.05 -53.63 28.77
N HIS A 33 -1.02 -54.54 28.55
CA HIS A 33 -0.83 -55.97 28.78
C HIS A 33 0.10 -56.67 27.77
N THR A 34 0.38 -56.05 26.62
CA THR A 34 1.24 -56.61 25.55
C THR A 34 2.65 -56.01 25.50
N GLY A 35 3.04 -55.17 26.48
CA GLY A 35 4.44 -54.74 26.67
C GLY A 35 5.05 -53.83 25.58
N GLN A 36 4.23 -53.13 24.78
CA GLN A 36 4.71 -52.37 23.61
C GLN A 36 5.02 -50.87 23.83
N LEU A 37 5.33 -50.43 25.05
CA LEU A 37 5.69 -49.02 25.32
C LEU A 37 6.95 -48.93 26.18
N TYR A 38 8.10 -48.72 25.54
CA TYR A 38 9.32 -48.20 26.17
C TYR A 38 9.74 -46.91 25.47
N GLY A 39 9.75 -45.80 26.19
CA GLY A 39 10.24 -44.50 25.70
C GLY A 39 9.58 -43.31 26.39
N ILE A 40 10.37 -42.26 26.64
CA ILE A 40 10.09 -41.06 27.47
C ILE A 40 8.83 -40.26 27.06
N GLY A 41 8.14 -40.62 25.98
CA GLY A 41 6.82 -40.07 25.60
C GLY A 41 5.65 -40.47 26.52
N ALA A 42 5.75 -41.56 27.29
CA ALA A 42 4.65 -42.03 28.13
C ALA A 42 4.36 -41.12 29.35
N VAL A 43 5.35 -40.39 29.86
CA VAL A 43 5.19 -39.51 31.04
C VAL A 43 4.48 -38.20 30.68
N ARG A 44 4.63 -37.71 29.43
CA ARG A 44 3.99 -36.47 28.94
C ARG A 44 2.50 -36.64 28.66
N GLU A 45 2.07 -37.82 28.23
CA GLU A 45 0.64 -38.09 27.97
C GLU A 45 -0.12 -38.53 29.24
N ILE A 46 0.54 -39.16 30.22
CA ILE A 46 -0.05 -39.41 31.56
C ILE A 46 -0.29 -38.07 32.30
N ALA A 47 0.58 -37.07 32.12
CA ALA A 47 0.38 -35.74 32.70
C ALA A 47 -0.82 -34.99 32.08
N LYS A 48 -1.04 -35.11 30.76
CA LYS A 48 -2.23 -34.55 30.10
C LYS A 48 -3.52 -35.25 30.53
N PHE A 49 -3.48 -36.56 30.75
CA PHE A 49 -4.64 -37.31 31.22
C PHE A 49 -5.00 -36.99 32.68
N LEU A 50 -4.01 -36.73 33.55
CA LEU A 50 -4.24 -36.32 34.95
C LEU A 50 -4.77 -34.88 35.09
N ILE A 51 -4.37 -33.97 34.20
CA ILE A 51 -4.89 -32.58 34.19
C ILE A 51 -6.36 -32.54 33.75
N ILE A 52 -6.75 -33.39 32.78
CA ILE A 52 -8.15 -33.52 32.36
C ILE A 52 -9.00 -34.23 33.42
N PHE A 53 -8.41 -35.15 34.20
CA PHE A 53 -9.14 -35.88 35.26
C PHE A 53 -9.29 -35.08 36.58
N PHE A 54 -8.34 -34.21 36.92
CA PHE A 54 -8.46 -33.32 38.09
C PHE A 54 -9.32 -32.07 37.80
N GLY A 55 -9.43 -31.64 36.54
CA GLY A 55 -10.34 -30.56 36.13
C GLY A 55 -11.84 -30.93 36.22
N ILE A 56 -12.18 -32.21 36.34
CA ILE A 56 -13.57 -32.71 36.35
C ILE A 56 -14.03 -33.14 37.76
N LEU A 57 -13.15 -33.11 38.78
CA LEU A 57 -13.48 -33.54 40.16
C LEU A 57 -13.41 -32.42 41.23
N CYS A 58 -13.25 -31.15 40.83
CA CYS A 58 -13.36 -30.00 41.75
C CYS A 58 -14.55 -29.07 41.44
N SER A 59 -15.53 -29.52 40.65
CA SER A 59 -16.84 -28.87 40.56
C SER A 59 -17.87 -29.79 41.21
N ASP A 60 -18.01 -29.69 42.53
CA ASP A 60 -19.24 -29.99 43.30
C ASP A 60 -18.86 -30.20 44.77
N THR A 61 -18.62 -29.11 45.50
CA THR A 61 -18.91 -28.92 46.95
C THR A 61 -18.32 -27.61 47.49
N VAL A 62 -18.58 -26.49 46.82
CA VAL A 62 -18.77 -25.17 47.48
C VAL A 62 -19.85 -24.42 46.69
N LEU A 63 -21.08 -24.94 46.75
CA LEU A 63 -22.28 -24.22 46.32
C LEU A 63 -23.05 -23.79 47.57
N ALA A 64 -22.53 -22.77 48.25
CA ALA A 64 -23.24 -21.83 49.10
C ALA A 64 -22.22 -20.83 49.65
N ASN A 65 -22.40 -19.54 49.36
CA ASN A 65 -21.56 -18.40 49.77
C ASN A 65 -20.25 -18.15 49.01
N SER A 66 -20.37 -17.81 47.72
CA SER A 66 -19.68 -16.66 47.12
C SER A 66 -20.29 -16.37 45.75
N GLY A 67 -21.60 -16.08 45.73
CA GLY A 67 -22.28 -15.54 44.57
C GLY A 67 -21.99 -14.06 44.43
N GLN A 68 -20.77 -13.71 44.02
CA GLN A 68 -20.45 -12.49 43.29
C GLN A 68 -19.27 -12.81 42.37
N ALA A 69 -19.53 -13.61 41.33
CA ALA A 69 -18.89 -13.31 40.06
C ALA A 69 -19.43 -11.93 39.69
N HIS A 70 -18.59 -10.90 39.78
CA HIS A 70 -18.86 -9.63 39.11
C HIS A 70 -18.98 -9.96 37.62
N GLN A 71 -20.20 -10.25 37.14
CA GLN A 71 -20.57 -9.77 35.83
C GLN A 71 -20.31 -8.27 35.91
N LEU A 72 -19.31 -7.78 35.17
CA LEU A 72 -19.16 -6.36 34.94
C LEU A 72 -20.43 -5.93 34.19
N GLN A 73 -21.46 -5.55 34.95
CA GLN A 73 -22.55 -4.74 34.44
C GLN A 73 -21.92 -3.38 34.17
N TRP A 74 -21.43 -3.20 32.95
CA TRP A 74 -21.08 -1.87 32.46
C TRP A 74 -22.34 -1.03 32.57
N SER A 75 -22.31 0.03 33.38
CA SER A 75 -23.26 1.11 33.18
C SER A 75 -22.92 1.71 31.81
N GLN A 76 -23.75 1.44 30.80
CA GLN A 76 -23.62 2.05 29.47
C GLN A 76 -23.99 3.53 29.58
N VAL A 77 -23.12 4.31 30.23
CA VAL A 77 -23.29 5.76 30.37
C VAL A 77 -22.84 6.36 29.05
N GLU A 78 -23.76 7.07 28.40
CA GLU A 78 -23.43 7.89 27.25
C GLU A 78 -22.84 9.22 27.73
N VAL A 79 -21.55 9.43 27.43
CA VAL A 79 -20.85 10.70 27.69
C VAL A 79 -20.86 11.50 26.39
N ARG A 80 -21.49 12.68 26.43
CA ARG A 80 -21.73 13.49 25.23
C ARG A 80 -21.08 14.85 25.36
N SER A 81 -20.42 15.30 24.30
CA SER A 81 -19.88 16.66 24.25
C SER A 81 -21.00 17.72 24.31
N THR A 82 -20.85 18.75 25.13
CA THR A 82 -21.76 19.91 25.25
C THR A 82 -21.20 21.17 24.57
N GLY A 83 -19.97 21.12 24.08
CA GLY A 83 -19.31 22.20 23.36
C GLY A 83 -17.99 21.76 22.71
N SER A 84 -17.32 22.72 22.08
CA SER A 84 -15.96 22.53 21.52
C SER A 84 -14.89 22.78 22.58
N GLY A 85 -13.76 22.09 22.49
CA GLY A 85 -12.64 22.26 23.43
C GLY A 85 -11.70 21.07 23.43
N ASN A 86 -10.89 20.96 24.48
CA ASN A 86 -9.97 19.83 24.65
C ASN A 86 -10.69 18.65 25.28
N TRP A 87 -10.34 17.43 24.87
CA TRP A 87 -10.86 16.20 25.46
C TRP A 87 -10.62 16.14 26.98
N SER A 88 -9.46 16.65 27.41
CA SER A 88 -9.06 16.73 28.82
C SER A 88 -9.89 17.69 29.69
N ASP A 89 -10.73 18.55 29.10
CA ASP A 89 -11.55 19.51 29.84
C ASP A 89 -12.89 18.87 30.28
N PRO A 90 -13.13 18.65 31.59
CA PRO A 90 -14.42 18.11 32.05
C PRO A 90 -15.62 19.00 31.72
N ALA A 91 -15.43 20.30 31.48
CA ALA A 91 -16.52 21.24 31.23
C ALA A 91 -17.20 21.05 29.88
N ILE A 92 -16.54 20.40 28.91
CA ILE A 92 -17.12 20.14 27.58
C ILE A 92 -17.96 18.86 27.53
N TRP A 93 -18.15 18.16 28.65
CA TRP A 93 -18.89 16.89 28.72
C TRP A 93 -20.15 17.05 29.58
N ASN A 94 -21.26 16.43 29.17
CA ASN A 94 -22.58 16.51 29.80
C ASN A 94 -22.59 16.15 31.30
N ASP A 95 -21.72 15.23 31.71
CA ASP A 95 -21.62 14.75 33.10
C ASP A 95 -20.57 15.52 33.92
N GLY A 96 -19.91 16.53 33.35
CA GLY A 96 -18.85 17.28 34.03
C GLY A 96 -17.60 16.43 34.35
N ARG A 97 -17.42 15.31 33.64
CA ARG A 97 -16.26 14.42 33.75
C ARG A 97 -15.72 14.10 32.36
N ILE A 98 -14.43 13.85 32.26
CA ILE A 98 -13.84 13.30 31.04
C ILE A 98 -14.34 11.87 30.80
N PRO A 99 -14.42 11.41 29.53
CA PRO A 99 -14.69 10.02 29.22
C PRO A 99 -13.69 9.06 29.87
N ALA A 100 -14.20 7.91 30.32
CA ALA A 100 -13.47 6.89 31.06
C ALA A 100 -13.68 5.49 30.43
N GLU A 101 -12.99 4.50 31.00
CA GLU A 101 -13.03 3.11 30.52
C GLU A 101 -14.46 2.56 30.44
N GLY A 102 -14.80 1.95 29.30
CA GLY A 102 -16.11 1.33 29.07
C GLY A 102 -17.22 2.29 28.62
N ASP A 103 -16.99 3.61 28.61
CA ASP A 103 -17.99 4.60 28.18
C ASP A 103 -18.35 4.47 26.69
N ASN A 104 -19.59 4.85 26.38
CA ASN A 104 -19.98 5.22 25.02
C ASN A 104 -19.87 6.74 24.91
N VAL A 105 -19.03 7.23 24.01
CA VAL A 105 -18.72 8.65 23.85
C VAL A 105 -19.32 9.17 22.55
N VAL A 106 -20.03 10.30 22.61
CA VAL A 106 -20.56 10.98 21.43
C VAL A 106 -19.98 12.39 21.31
N ILE A 107 -19.33 12.67 20.18
CA ILE A 107 -18.93 14.03 19.80
C ILE A 107 -20.00 14.59 18.88
N ASP A 108 -20.79 15.53 19.40
CA ASP A 108 -22.01 15.99 18.75
C ASP A 108 -21.75 16.93 17.57
N MET A 109 -22.76 17.09 16.71
CA MET A 109 -22.70 17.97 15.54
C MET A 109 -22.33 19.41 15.94
N GLY A 110 -21.46 20.05 15.16
CA GLY A 110 -21.00 21.41 15.41
C GLY A 110 -19.98 21.54 16.54
N HIS A 111 -19.65 20.47 17.25
CA HIS A 111 -18.56 20.46 18.22
C HIS A 111 -17.25 20.01 17.58
N ARG A 112 -16.17 20.69 17.95
CA ARG A 112 -14.80 20.36 17.59
C ARG A 112 -14.02 20.04 18.84
N VAL A 113 -13.70 18.77 19.03
CA VAL A 113 -12.96 18.25 20.19
C VAL A 113 -11.52 17.97 19.80
N ILE A 114 -10.57 18.52 20.55
CA ILE A 114 -9.15 18.24 20.40
C ILE A 114 -8.78 17.08 21.32
N TYR A 115 -8.36 15.95 20.77
CA TYR A 115 -7.80 14.85 21.54
C TYR A 115 -6.36 15.19 21.96
N ASP A 116 -6.16 15.47 23.25
CA ASP A 116 -4.91 15.97 23.82
C ASP A 116 -4.38 15.09 24.97
N VAL A 117 -4.88 13.86 25.07
CA VAL A 117 -4.58 12.94 26.17
C VAL A 117 -3.81 11.71 25.70
N GLN A 118 -3.02 11.14 26.62
CA GLN A 118 -2.41 9.82 26.49
C GLN A 118 -3.08 8.90 27.51
N SER A 119 -4.04 8.10 27.06
CA SER A 119 -4.85 7.24 27.92
C SER A 119 -4.79 5.78 27.49
N GLU A 120 -4.81 4.88 28.47
CA GLU A 120 -5.04 3.44 28.26
C GLU A 120 -6.45 3.01 28.68
N GLN A 121 -7.27 3.95 29.16
CA GLN A 121 -8.66 3.68 29.48
C GLN A 121 -9.44 3.48 28.19
N ALA A 122 -9.77 2.22 27.90
CA ALA A 122 -10.39 1.85 26.65
C ALA A 122 -11.83 2.37 26.58
N ILE A 123 -12.10 3.28 25.65
CA ILE A 123 -13.46 3.74 25.33
C ILE A 123 -14.16 2.62 24.59
N ARG A 124 -15.37 2.23 25.03
CA ARG A 124 -16.08 1.11 24.41
C ARG A 124 -16.54 1.47 23.00
N LEU A 125 -17.21 2.60 22.85
CA LEU A 125 -17.68 3.14 21.57
C LEU A 125 -17.41 4.64 21.52
N LEU A 126 -16.83 5.12 20.42
CA LEU A 126 -16.67 6.52 20.11
C LEU A 126 -17.42 6.85 18.82
N HIS A 127 -18.56 7.54 18.94
CA HIS A 127 -19.36 8.01 17.83
C HIS A 127 -19.07 9.49 17.56
N ILE A 128 -18.49 9.76 16.38
CA ILE A 128 -18.09 11.10 15.95
C ILE A 128 -19.13 11.61 14.95
N ARG A 129 -19.88 12.64 15.35
CA ARG A 129 -20.82 13.39 14.51
C ARG A 129 -20.30 14.78 14.14
N GLY A 130 -19.58 15.42 15.07
CA GLY A 130 -18.83 16.64 14.86
C GLY A 130 -17.41 16.34 14.35
N GLU A 131 -16.40 16.95 14.99
CA GLU A 131 -15.00 16.77 14.65
C GLU A 131 -14.19 16.30 15.85
N LEU A 132 -13.45 15.20 15.69
CA LEU A 132 -12.37 14.80 16.59
C LEU A 132 -11.03 15.02 15.91
N ILE A 133 -10.17 15.82 16.54
CA ILE A 133 -8.88 16.21 15.96
C ILE A 133 -7.78 15.91 16.95
N PHE A 134 -6.77 15.15 16.55
CA PHE A 134 -5.65 14.84 17.43
C PHE A 134 -4.69 16.04 17.55
N SER A 135 -4.20 16.26 18.76
CA SER A 135 -3.18 17.28 19.03
C SER A 135 -1.92 16.99 18.21
N ASP A 136 -1.34 18.05 17.67
CA ASP A 136 -0.09 18.03 16.91
C ASP A 136 1.11 18.53 17.73
N HIS A 137 0.92 18.81 19.02
CA HIS A 137 1.94 19.32 19.93
C HIS A 137 2.05 18.49 21.22
N THR A 138 1.14 17.54 21.41
CA THR A 138 1.13 16.61 22.54
C THR A 138 1.10 15.19 22.02
N THR A 139 1.93 14.30 22.56
CA THR A 139 1.81 12.86 22.26
C THR A 139 0.51 12.31 22.83
N THR A 140 -0.25 11.62 22.00
CA THR A 140 -1.58 11.11 22.34
C THR A 140 -1.69 9.60 22.13
N GLN A 141 -2.53 8.97 22.93
CA GLN A 141 -2.90 7.56 22.76
C GLN A 141 -4.37 7.37 23.11
N LEU A 142 -5.14 6.88 22.14
CA LEU A 142 -6.55 6.52 22.29
C LEU A 142 -6.72 5.00 22.19
N ASP A 143 -7.19 4.38 23.25
CA ASP A 143 -7.67 3.00 23.24
C ASP A 143 -9.18 3.00 23.02
N ALA A 144 -9.66 2.32 21.98
CA ALA A 144 -11.09 2.29 21.64
C ALA A 144 -11.53 0.93 21.11
N GLY A 145 -12.74 0.49 21.49
CA GLY A 145 -13.37 -0.70 20.91
C GLY A 145 -13.88 -0.44 19.50
N MET A 146 -14.78 0.51 19.37
CA MET A 146 -15.34 0.91 18.09
C MET A 146 -15.26 2.43 17.91
N ILE A 147 -14.79 2.90 16.76
CA ILE A 147 -14.87 4.31 16.35
C ILE A 147 -15.76 4.39 15.10
N ILE A 148 -16.88 5.11 15.20
CA ILE A 148 -17.82 5.30 14.10
C ILE A 148 -17.89 6.78 13.75
N ILE A 149 -17.66 7.12 12.48
CA ILE A 149 -17.72 8.48 11.97
C ILE A 149 -18.96 8.58 11.08
N SER A 150 -20.01 9.22 11.57
CA SER A 150 -21.28 9.36 10.85
C SER A 150 -22.09 10.53 11.40
N MET A 151 -22.98 11.07 10.57
CA MET A 151 -23.89 12.16 10.98
C MET A 151 -25.17 11.65 11.69
N GLU A 152 -25.33 10.32 11.79
CA GLU A 152 -26.50 9.70 12.41
C GLU A 152 -26.66 10.13 13.88
N GLU A 153 -27.89 10.10 14.40
CA GLU A 153 -28.16 10.45 15.80
C GLU A 153 -27.66 9.39 16.78
N SER A 154 -27.72 8.13 16.37
CA SER A 154 -27.24 6.99 17.14
C SER A 154 -26.67 5.93 16.21
N VAL A 155 -25.81 5.08 16.76
CA VAL A 155 -25.17 3.98 16.05
C VAL A 155 -25.21 2.72 16.91
N ASP A 156 -25.38 1.58 16.26
CA ASP A 156 -25.23 0.28 16.90
C ASP A 156 -23.85 -0.29 16.55
N PRO A 157 -22.93 -0.47 17.52
CA PRO A 157 -21.61 -1.05 17.26
C PRO A 157 -21.66 -2.51 16.80
N ASN A 158 -22.82 -3.17 16.95
CA ASN A 158 -23.07 -4.55 16.53
C ASN A 158 -23.86 -4.64 15.22
N ALA A 159 -24.14 -3.50 14.58
CA ALA A 159 -24.69 -3.52 13.24
C ALA A 159 -23.70 -4.18 12.27
N ASN A 160 -24.22 -4.92 11.30
CA ASN A 160 -23.40 -5.52 10.26
C ASN A 160 -22.66 -4.41 9.48
N CYS A 161 -21.37 -4.25 9.75
CA CYS A 161 -20.58 -3.21 9.11
C CYS A 161 -20.17 -3.50 7.67
N SER A 162 -20.57 -4.62 7.09
CA SER A 162 -20.50 -4.84 5.63
C SER A 162 -21.79 -4.42 4.91
N SER A 163 -22.85 -4.03 5.63
CA SER A 163 -24.09 -3.58 4.99
C SER A 163 -23.91 -2.21 4.36
N ASN A 164 -24.52 -2.01 3.18
CA ASN A 164 -24.60 -0.72 2.49
C ASN A 164 -25.49 0.23 3.31
N GLN A 165 -24.94 0.82 4.36
CA GLN A 165 -25.61 1.88 5.09
C GLN A 165 -25.41 3.18 4.31
N HIS A 166 -26.48 3.62 3.65
CA HIS A 166 -26.51 4.92 2.99
C HIS A 166 -26.61 6.02 4.03
N ALA A 167 -25.47 6.60 4.45
CA ALA A 167 -25.48 7.85 5.18
C ALA A 167 -25.96 8.98 4.25
N ALA A 168 -26.89 9.81 4.71
CA ALA A 168 -27.32 10.98 3.97
C ALA A 168 -26.12 11.94 3.79
N MET A 169 -25.82 12.32 2.54
CA MET A 169 -24.77 13.31 2.27
C MET A 169 -25.29 14.71 2.63
N HIS A 170 -24.78 15.26 3.73
CA HIS A 170 -25.03 16.65 4.15
C HIS A 170 -23.79 17.52 3.88
N GLY A 171 -23.99 18.83 3.68
CA GLY A 171 -22.90 19.78 3.39
C GLY A 171 -21.86 19.90 4.52
N ASN A 172 -22.19 19.49 5.75
CA ASN A 172 -21.23 19.27 6.83
C ASN A 172 -21.05 17.76 7.05
N ARG A 173 -19.81 17.33 7.26
CA ARG A 173 -19.43 15.91 7.46
C ARG A 173 -18.77 15.72 8.81
N ALA A 174 -19.13 14.63 9.49
CA ALA A 174 -18.39 14.14 10.65
C ALA A 174 -16.93 13.88 10.28
N ARG A 175 -16.00 14.17 11.19
CA ARG A 175 -14.56 14.13 10.89
C ARG A 175 -13.74 13.49 12.01
N LEU A 176 -12.98 12.47 11.66
CA LEU A 176 -11.81 12.03 12.43
C LEU A 176 -10.56 12.52 11.71
N GLN A 177 -9.75 13.35 12.38
CA GLN A 177 -8.54 13.91 11.79
C GLN A 177 -7.33 13.71 12.70
N VAL A 178 -6.40 12.86 12.27
CA VAL A 178 -5.09 12.67 12.90
C VAL A 178 -4.03 13.36 12.05
N GLY A 179 -3.85 14.67 12.26
CA GLY A 179 -3.09 15.53 11.35
C GLY A 179 -3.84 15.85 10.05
N SER A 180 -3.33 16.77 9.23
CA SER A 180 -3.88 17.10 7.91
C SER A 180 -2.78 17.21 6.85
N PRO A 181 -3.11 17.23 5.55
CA PRO A 181 -2.11 17.44 4.50
C PRO A 181 -1.33 18.77 4.63
N PHE A 182 -1.95 19.79 5.24
CA PHE A 182 -1.32 21.08 5.47
C PHE A 182 -0.57 21.16 6.82
N LYS A 183 -0.97 20.32 7.79
CA LYS A 183 -0.43 20.30 9.14
C LYS A 183 -0.41 18.85 9.64
N PRO A 184 0.51 18.02 9.12
CA PRO A 184 0.65 16.64 9.57
C PRO A 184 1.10 16.62 11.04
N ILE A 185 0.89 15.49 11.73
CA ILE A 185 1.45 15.30 13.07
C ILE A 185 2.99 15.37 12.96
N PRO A 186 3.65 16.32 13.63
CA PRO A 186 5.08 16.52 13.48
C PRO A 186 5.86 15.33 14.02
N ASN A 187 7.06 15.12 13.48
CA ASN A 187 7.89 13.96 13.79
C ASN A 187 8.22 13.79 15.28
N SER A 188 8.23 14.87 16.06
CA SER A 188 8.48 14.90 17.50
C SER A 188 7.30 14.45 18.36
N VAL A 189 6.13 14.25 17.75
CA VAL A 189 4.86 13.90 18.42
C VAL A 189 4.36 12.58 17.85
N THR A 190 3.85 11.72 18.71
CA THR A 190 3.18 10.48 18.31
C THR A 190 1.67 10.59 18.54
N ALA A 191 0.88 10.23 17.53
CA ALA A 191 -0.55 10.03 17.66
C ALA A 191 -0.88 8.55 17.45
N ARG A 192 -1.31 7.86 18.51
CA ARG A 192 -1.62 6.43 18.49
C ARG A 192 -3.11 6.17 18.72
N ILE A 193 -3.68 5.26 17.95
CA ILE A 193 -4.98 4.65 18.19
C ILE A 193 -4.77 3.14 18.34
N ARG A 194 -5.17 2.56 19.48
CA ARG A 194 -5.19 1.11 19.70
C ARG A 194 -6.61 0.59 19.73
N LEU A 195 -6.91 -0.37 18.87
CA LEU A 195 -8.19 -1.04 18.79
C LEU A 195 -8.26 -2.16 19.84
N VAL A 196 -9.33 -2.13 20.63
CA VAL A 196 -9.49 -2.96 21.83
C VAL A 196 -10.68 -3.90 21.70
N ASP A 197 -10.45 -5.18 21.87
CA ASP A 197 -11.53 -6.16 21.89
C ASP A 197 -12.43 -5.99 23.14
N PHE A 198 -13.74 -5.94 22.92
CA PHE A 198 -14.78 -5.88 23.97
C PHE A 198 -15.76 -7.03 23.72
N SER A 199 -15.98 -7.89 24.71
CA SER A 199 -16.75 -9.13 24.56
C SER A 199 -18.22 -8.95 24.14
N ASP A 200 -18.77 -7.74 24.25
CA ASP A 200 -20.14 -7.40 23.87
C ASP A 200 -20.23 -6.63 22.53
N ILE A 201 -19.09 -6.38 21.88
CA ILE A 201 -19.00 -5.92 20.50
C ILE A 201 -18.84 -7.14 19.59
N ASP A 202 -19.59 -7.23 18.49
CA ASP A 202 -19.54 -8.36 17.57
C ASP A 202 -18.14 -8.48 16.94
N ASP A 203 -17.44 -9.58 17.26
CA ASP A 203 -16.13 -9.93 16.70
C ASP A 203 -16.12 -10.04 15.18
N ASN A 204 -17.27 -10.18 14.51
CA ASN A 204 -17.32 -10.08 13.05
C ASN A 204 -17.11 -8.65 12.58
N CYS A 205 -17.49 -7.64 13.37
CA CYS A 205 -17.35 -6.24 13.03
C CYS A 205 -16.24 -5.56 13.84
N GLY A 206 -16.37 -5.44 15.16
CA GLY A 206 -15.43 -4.75 16.04
C GLY A 206 -14.33 -5.65 16.62
N PRO A 207 -13.19 -5.09 17.04
CA PRO A 207 -12.93 -3.65 17.11
C PRO A 207 -12.59 -3.04 15.74
N ALA A 208 -12.94 -1.77 15.52
CA ALA A 208 -12.77 -1.14 14.21
C ALA A 208 -12.81 0.40 14.23
N ILE A 209 -12.32 1.00 13.15
CA ILE A 209 -12.59 2.40 12.78
C ILE A 209 -13.39 2.40 11.47
N ILE A 210 -14.61 2.94 11.49
CA ILE A 210 -15.50 2.90 10.34
C ILE A 210 -16.06 4.29 10.05
N SER A 211 -15.85 4.76 8.82
CA SER A 211 -16.45 5.99 8.32
C SER A 211 -17.64 5.68 7.44
N TYR A 212 -18.81 6.22 7.79
CA TYR A 212 -20.05 6.20 7.01
C TYR A 212 -20.38 7.61 6.53
N GLY A 213 -19.94 7.97 5.32
CA GLY A 213 -20.16 9.30 4.74
C GLY A 213 -19.31 10.43 5.33
N GLY A 214 -18.49 10.13 6.35
CA GLY A 214 -17.61 11.07 7.03
C GLY A 214 -16.27 11.32 6.32
N ILE A 215 -15.44 12.13 6.96
CA ILE A 215 -14.03 12.34 6.61
C ILE A 215 -13.15 11.61 7.64
N MET A 216 -12.22 10.79 7.16
CA MET A 216 -11.26 10.08 8.00
C MET A 216 -9.85 10.30 7.45
N ASP A 217 -9.05 11.13 8.12
CA ASP A 217 -7.73 11.54 7.66
C ASP A 217 -6.64 11.12 8.66
N PHE A 218 -5.54 10.55 8.13
CA PHE A 218 -4.37 10.15 8.91
C PHE A 218 -3.09 10.67 8.26
N HIS A 219 -2.48 11.71 8.82
CA HIS A 219 -1.30 12.38 8.25
C HIS A 219 -0.18 12.49 9.29
N GLY A 220 0.79 11.58 9.18
CA GLY A 220 2.05 11.64 9.92
C GLY A 220 3.11 12.48 9.23
N ALA A 221 4.27 12.56 9.87
CA ALA A 221 5.39 13.33 9.39
C ALA A 221 5.89 12.78 8.04
N PRO A 222 5.99 13.61 6.99
CA PRO A 222 6.53 13.19 5.71
C PRO A 222 7.94 12.63 5.83
N MET A 223 8.21 11.60 5.03
CA MET A 223 9.52 10.98 4.91
C MET A 223 10.08 11.26 3.53
N LYS A 224 11.40 11.45 3.42
CA LYS A 224 12.06 11.61 2.13
C LYS A 224 11.90 10.36 1.26
N HIS A 225 12.10 9.18 1.86
CA HIS A 225 11.94 7.87 1.23
C HIS A 225 11.36 6.89 2.24
N THR A 226 10.35 6.11 1.85
CA THR A 226 9.82 5.02 2.70
C THR A 226 10.59 3.73 2.52
N TRP A 227 11.15 3.51 1.33
CA TRP A 227 12.01 2.40 0.99
C TRP A 227 12.94 2.77 -0.18
N LEU A 228 14.07 2.07 -0.29
CA LEU A 228 15.05 2.24 -1.36
C LEU A 228 15.69 0.89 -1.71
N LYS A 229 16.26 0.80 -2.91
CA LYS A 229 17.18 -0.29 -3.28
C LYS A 229 18.55 -0.09 -2.63
N LEU A 230 19.27 -1.19 -2.42
CA LEU A 230 20.65 -1.17 -1.97
C LEU A 230 21.58 -0.66 -3.08
N ASN A 231 22.59 0.12 -2.69
CA ASN A 231 23.64 0.58 -3.60
C ASN A 231 24.77 -0.45 -3.78
N GLN A 232 25.01 -1.27 -2.75
CA GLN A 232 26.00 -2.35 -2.76
C GLN A 232 25.50 -3.55 -1.94
N THR A 233 26.03 -4.74 -2.21
CA THR A 233 25.71 -5.96 -1.47
C THR A 233 25.97 -5.77 0.03
N ALA A 234 25.00 -6.14 0.86
CA ALA A 234 25.15 -6.23 2.31
C ALA A 234 25.37 -7.70 2.70
N PRO A 235 26.62 -8.13 3.00
CA PRO A 235 26.92 -9.52 3.30
C PRO A 235 26.47 -9.91 4.72
N ALA A 236 26.14 -11.18 4.92
CA ALA A 236 25.87 -11.75 6.23
C ALA A 236 27.01 -11.42 7.21
N GLY A 237 26.65 -11.08 8.45
CA GLY A 237 27.58 -10.61 9.49
C GLY A 237 27.85 -9.10 9.49
N THR A 238 27.48 -8.36 8.44
CA THR A 238 27.49 -6.89 8.47
C THR A 238 26.34 -6.32 9.29
N ASN A 239 26.50 -5.15 9.87
CA ASN A 239 25.39 -4.34 10.38
C ASN A 239 25.24 -3.02 9.63
N GLN A 240 25.84 -2.89 8.44
CA GLN A 240 25.74 -1.68 7.62
C GLN A 240 25.09 -2.00 6.28
N VAL A 241 24.12 -1.19 5.91
CA VAL A 241 23.43 -1.21 4.61
C VAL A 241 23.65 0.13 3.94
N VAL A 242 24.00 0.13 2.65
CA VAL A 242 24.19 1.37 1.86
C VAL A 242 23.09 1.43 0.81
N LEU A 243 22.32 2.51 0.81
CA LEU A 243 21.15 2.73 -0.04
C LEU A 243 21.51 3.60 -1.25
N THR A 244 20.67 3.57 -2.29
CA THR A 244 20.86 4.34 -3.53
C THR A 244 20.74 5.86 -3.34
N ASP A 245 20.11 6.32 -2.26
CA ASP A 245 20.03 7.73 -1.86
C ASP A 245 20.01 7.84 -0.33
N ALA A 246 20.29 9.03 0.19
CA ALA A 246 20.25 9.33 1.61
C ALA A 246 18.81 9.32 2.14
N VAL A 247 18.63 8.80 3.36
CA VAL A 247 17.35 8.73 4.07
C VAL A 247 17.32 9.62 5.30
N ASP A 248 16.12 9.97 5.75
CA ASP A 248 15.83 10.76 6.95
C ASP A 248 15.27 9.91 8.11
N TRP A 249 15.54 8.60 8.07
CA TRP A 249 15.11 7.63 9.08
C TRP A 249 15.79 7.87 10.42
N ARG A 250 15.13 7.45 11.50
CA ARG A 250 15.54 7.75 12.88
C ARG A 250 16.11 6.53 13.56
N VAL A 251 16.98 6.77 14.53
CA VAL A 251 17.44 5.73 15.45
C VAL A 251 16.24 5.12 16.16
N GLY A 252 16.15 3.80 16.16
CA GLY A 252 15.04 3.02 16.73
C GLY A 252 13.97 2.60 15.72
N ASP A 253 13.92 3.23 14.54
CA ASP A 253 12.96 2.88 13.48
C ASP A 253 13.09 1.41 13.10
N ARG A 254 11.95 0.75 12.94
CA ARG A 254 11.86 -0.62 12.47
C ARG A 254 12.06 -0.65 10.96
N VAL A 255 12.95 -1.51 10.50
CA VAL A 255 13.28 -1.66 9.08
C VAL A 255 13.29 -3.11 8.67
N ILE A 256 13.03 -3.37 7.38
CA ILE A 256 13.24 -4.67 6.75
C ILE A 256 14.29 -4.55 5.65
N ILE A 257 15.05 -5.62 5.43
CA ILE A 257 15.98 -5.78 4.31
C ILE A 257 15.55 -7.04 3.57
N THR A 258 15.24 -6.94 2.28
CA THR A 258 14.57 -8.02 1.54
C THR A 258 15.50 -9.16 1.15
N GLY A 259 14.97 -10.39 1.18
CA GLY A 259 15.70 -11.60 0.77
C GLY A 259 16.03 -11.60 -0.73
N THR A 260 17.05 -12.38 -1.13
CA THR A 260 17.57 -12.37 -2.51
C THR A 260 17.87 -13.76 -3.09
N ILE A 261 17.25 -14.80 -2.54
CA ILE A 261 17.45 -16.19 -2.99
C ILE A 261 16.31 -16.71 -3.85
N LYS A 262 16.65 -17.71 -4.67
CA LYS A 262 15.67 -18.51 -5.41
C LYS A 262 15.13 -19.64 -4.54
N ASN A 263 13.81 -19.78 -4.52
CA ASN A 263 13.09 -20.76 -3.72
C ASN A 263 12.51 -21.90 -4.58
N ASP A 264 13.33 -22.88 -4.96
CA ASP A 264 12.95 -23.97 -5.89
C ASP A 264 12.23 -25.18 -5.25
N SER A 265 12.23 -25.31 -3.92
CA SER A 265 11.88 -26.57 -3.23
C SER A 265 10.40 -26.79 -2.98
N PHE A 266 9.54 -25.80 -3.19
CA PHE A 266 8.13 -25.87 -2.80
C PHE A 266 7.26 -26.41 -3.93
N LYS A 267 6.94 -27.71 -3.87
CA LYS A 267 6.15 -28.42 -4.90
C LYS A 267 4.63 -28.37 -4.68
N GLY A 268 4.14 -27.60 -3.70
CA GLY A 268 2.71 -27.55 -3.36
C GLY A 268 2.19 -26.15 -3.04
N THR A 269 0.87 -25.99 -3.13
CA THR A 269 0.11 -24.77 -2.79
C THR A 269 -0.04 -24.54 -1.29
N GLY A 270 0.33 -25.52 -0.44
CA GLY A 270 0.14 -25.45 1.02
C GLY A 270 1.37 -25.05 1.85
N ASP A 271 2.57 -25.03 1.26
CA ASP A 271 3.72 -24.46 2.00
C ASP A 271 3.56 -22.94 2.01
N THR A 272 4.08 -22.23 3.01
CA THR A 272 4.08 -20.76 3.09
C THR A 272 5.41 -20.24 3.62
N PHE A 273 5.84 -19.04 3.21
CA PHE A 273 6.94 -18.33 3.85
C PHE A 273 6.66 -18.00 5.32
N ARG A 274 5.38 -17.94 5.72
CA ARG A 274 5.01 -17.69 7.12
C ARG A 274 5.54 -18.81 8.00
N ASN A 275 6.31 -18.46 9.03
CA ASN A 275 6.98 -19.41 9.93
C ASN A 275 7.99 -20.35 9.23
N SER A 276 8.41 -20.03 8.01
CA SER A 276 9.45 -20.76 7.30
C SER A 276 10.83 -20.18 7.60
N SER A 277 11.85 -21.06 7.64
CA SER A 277 13.26 -20.64 7.68
C SER A 277 13.82 -20.32 6.30
N ALA A 278 13.01 -20.48 5.23
CA ALA A 278 13.42 -20.19 3.86
C ALA A 278 13.30 -18.71 3.48
N ALA A 279 12.45 -17.93 4.17
CA ALA A 279 12.40 -16.48 3.96
C ALA A 279 13.70 -15.85 4.46
N GLN A 280 14.33 -15.02 3.64
CA GLN A 280 15.56 -14.31 3.98
C GLN A 280 15.35 -12.82 4.23
N THR A 281 14.14 -12.30 4.06
CA THR A 281 13.85 -10.93 4.50
C THR A 281 14.03 -10.81 6.01
N GLU A 282 14.85 -9.85 6.42
CA GLU A 282 15.25 -9.66 7.81
C GLU A 282 14.68 -8.36 8.37
N GLN A 283 14.09 -8.43 9.57
CA GLN A 283 13.70 -7.25 10.32
C GLN A 283 14.83 -6.81 11.26
N ARG A 284 15.10 -5.50 11.31
CA ARG A 284 16.11 -4.86 12.17
C ARG A 284 15.62 -3.53 12.72
N ARG A 285 16.44 -2.87 13.54
CA ARG A 285 16.25 -1.47 13.89
C ARG A 285 17.43 -0.61 13.44
N VAL A 286 17.14 0.64 13.12
CA VAL A 286 18.16 1.64 12.82
C VAL A 286 18.92 1.99 14.10
N ALA A 287 20.23 1.81 14.12
CA ALA A 287 21.13 2.26 15.18
C ALA A 287 21.76 3.64 14.87
N ALA A 288 22.01 3.93 13.59
CA ALA A 288 22.50 5.24 13.13
C ALA A 288 22.25 5.43 11.63
N VAL A 289 22.17 6.68 11.17
CA VAL A 289 22.11 7.06 9.75
C VAL A 289 23.19 8.09 9.45
N SER A 290 23.94 7.88 8.38
CA SER A 290 24.95 8.81 7.87
C SER A 290 24.90 8.86 6.35
N GLY A 291 24.16 9.82 5.80
CA GLY A 291 23.94 9.93 4.36
C GLY A 291 23.20 8.71 3.81
N GLN A 292 23.82 8.00 2.85
CA GLN A 292 23.29 6.76 2.25
C GLN A 292 23.47 5.52 3.13
N THR A 293 24.26 5.60 4.21
CA THR A 293 24.58 4.44 5.05
C THR A 293 23.67 4.39 6.26
N VAL A 294 22.99 3.25 6.44
CA VAL A 294 22.20 2.91 7.61
C VAL A 294 22.95 1.84 8.41
N THR A 295 23.21 2.12 9.69
CA THR A 295 23.75 1.15 10.64
C THR A 295 22.61 0.51 11.40
N LEU A 296 22.62 -0.81 11.52
CA LEU A 296 21.62 -1.65 12.16
C LEU A 296 22.01 -2.00 13.59
N ASP A 297 21.01 -2.30 14.42
CA ASP A 297 21.14 -2.72 15.81
C ASP A 297 21.78 -4.12 15.98
N ALA A 298 21.65 -4.97 14.97
CA ALA A 298 22.27 -6.30 14.93
C ALA A 298 22.78 -6.63 13.53
N ALA A 299 23.78 -7.52 13.47
CA ALA A 299 24.31 -8.02 12.21
C ALA A 299 23.25 -8.82 11.42
N LEU A 300 23.30 -8.74 10.09
CA LEU A 300 22.49 -9.51 9.16
C LEU A 300 22.88 -10.99 9.21
N GLN A 301 21.90 -11.86 9.03
CA GLN A 301 22.08 -13.31 8.97
C GLN A 301 22.25 -13.82 7.53
N HIS A 302 21.75 -13.06 6.56
CA HIS A 302 21.77 -13.41 5.14
C HIS A 302 22.52 -12.38 4.30
N ASP A 303 22.92 -12.81 3.10
CA ASP A 303 23.43 -11.90 2.08
C ASP A 303 22.25 -11.21 1.39
N HIS A 304 22.34 -9.90 1.22
CA HIS A 304 21.37 -9.10 0.47
C HIS A 304 22.08 -8.48 -0.74
N ILE A 305 21.89 -9.09 -1.90
CA ILE A 305 22.77 -8.88 -3.05
C ILE A 305 22.41 -7.65 -3.89
N VAL A 306 23.45 -7.08 -4.50
CA VAL A 306 23.38 -6.09 -5.57
C VAL A 306 24.23 -6.58 -6.74
N ASP A 307 23.60 -6.73 -7.90
CA ASP A 307 24.24 -7.08 -9.16
C ASP A 307 23.63 -6.24 -10.29
N GLY A 308 24.35 -5.17 -10.66
CA GLY A 308 23.89 -4.22 -11.68
C GLY A 308 22.54 -3.59 -11.29
N GLU A 309 21.48 -3.99 -11.97
CA GLU A 309 20.13 -3.51 -11.71
C GLU A 309 19.31 -4.38 -10.74
N PHE A 310 19.76 -5.61 -10.46
CA PHE A 310 19.10 -6.54 -9.55
C PHE A 310 19.59 -6.29 -8.13
N ARG A 311 18.72 -5.76 -7.27
CA ARG A 311 19.12 -5.18 -5.99
C ARG A 311 18.07 -5.51 -4.95
N ALA A 312 18.52 -5.98 -3.79
CA ALA A 312 17.68 -6.00 -2.59
C ALA A 312 17.16 -4.60 -2.24
N GLU A 313 16.09 -4.57 -1.46
CA GLU A 313 15.45 -3.38 -0.92
C GLU A 313 15.64 -3.28 0.59
N MET A 314 15.59 -2.05 1.09
CA MET A 314 15.43 -1.76 2.51
C MET A 314 14.25 -0.81 2.69
N ALA A 315 13.37 -1.11 3.64
CA ALA A 315 12.16 -0.34 3.88
C ALA A 315 11.95 -0.02 5.36
N ASN A 316 11.41 1.16 5.65
CA ASN A 316 11.08 1.62 7.00
C ASN A 316 9.60 1.39 7.30
N LEU A 317 9.33 0.66 8.39
CA LEU A 317 8.00 0.30 8.86
C LEU A 317 7.43 1.27 9.91
N SER A 318 8.26 2.14 10.49
CA SER A 318 7.86 3.02 11.60
C SER A 318 7.27 4.36 11.15
N ARG A 319 6.15 4.77 11.73
CA ARG A 319 5.57 6.12 11.57
C ARG A 319 5.17 6.71 12.93
N ASN A 320 4.89 8.02 12.95
CA ASN A 320 4.46 8.70 14.17
C ASN A 320 2.93 8.81 14.32
N VAL A 321 2.17 8.49 13.27
CA VAL A 321 0.73 8.21 13.36
C VAL A 321 0.57 6.70 13.28
N ILE A 322 0.03 6.07 14.33
CA ILE A 322 0.00 4.61 14.49
C ILE A 322 -1.43 4.16 14.76
N ILE A 323 -1.92 3.23 13.96
CA ILE A 323 -3.18 2.53 14.15
C ILE A 323 -2.84 1.05 14.33
N GLU A 324 -3.20 0.48 15.47
CA GLU A 324 -2.84 -0.90 15.79
C GLU A 324 -3.92 -1.61 16.63
N SER A 325 -3.86 -2.94 16.71
CA SER A 325 -4.62 -3.66 17.75
C SER A 325 -3.85 -3.64 19.07
N ARG A 326 -4.56 -3.46 20.19
CA ARG A 326 -3.93 -3.48 21.52
C ARG A 326 -3.30 -4.83 21.86
N ASP A 327 -3.96 -5.91 21.45
CA ASP A 327 -3.48 -7.28 21.57
C ASP A 327 -3.20 -7.87 20.17
N PRO A 328 -1.93 -7.89 19.72
CA PRO A 328 -1.55 -8.46 18.44
C PRO A 328 -1.86 -9.96 18.30
N ASP A 329 -1.91 -10.71 19.41
CA ASP A 329 -2.16 -12.15 19.40
C ASP A 329 -3.64 -12.50 19.61
N GLY A 330 -4.46 -11.50 19.95
CA GLY A 330 -5.90 -11.61 20.19
C GLY A 330 -6.78 -11.26 18.98
N VAL A 331 -7.99 -10.76 19.26
CA VAL A 331 -8.90 -10.24 18.21
C VAL A 331 -8.34 -8.92 17.68
N ARG A 332 -8.00 -8.90 16.40
CA ARG A 332 -7.44 -7.73 15.72
C ARG A 332 -8.52 -6.83 15.17
N GLY A 333 -8.22 -5.53 15.12
CA GLY A 333 -9.09 -4.54 14.52
C GLY A 333 -8.92 -4.39 13.01
N HIS A 334 -9.77 -3.56 12.41
CA HIS A 334 -9.73 -3.22 10.98
C HIS A 334 -10.19 -1.77 10.76
N THR A 335 -9.95 -1.21 9.56
CA THR A 335 -10.49 0.11 9.20
C THR A 335 -11.24 0.08 7.89
N MET A 336 -12.27 0.92 7.76
CA MET A 336 -13.12 0.93 6.57
C MET A 336 -13.67 2.32 6.24
N TYR A 337 -13.56 2.69 4.97
CA TYR A 337 -14.22 3.84 4.37
C TYR A 337 -15.42 3.34 3.58
N HIS A 338 -16.64 3.56 4.07
CA HIS A 338 -17.86 3.21 3.35
C HIS A 338 -18.25 4.26 2.31
N HIS A 339 -19.22 3.89 1.48
CA HIS A 339 -19.88 4.75 0.49
C HIS A 339 -20.09 6.19 1.00
N GLY A 340 -19.72 7.15 0.16
CA GLY A 340 -19.83 8.57 0.45
C GLY A 340 -18.77 9.12 1.39
N SER A 341 -17.93 8.29 2.02
CA SER A 341 -16.80 8.76 2.82
C SER A 341 -15.73 9.40 1.95
N ARG A 342 -14.85 10.20 2.58
CA ARG A 342 -13.63 10.73 1.98
C ARG A 342 -12.49 10.64 2.99
N GLY A 343 -11.26 10.73 2.51
CA GLY A 343 -10.12 10.83 3.40
C GLY A 343 -8.85 10.23 2.81
N SER A 344 -7.73 10.84 3.17
CA SER A 344 -6.41 10.41 2.74
C SER A 344 -5.56 9.95 3.91
N ILE A 345 -4.61 9.09 3.57
CA ILE A 345 -3.62 8.57 4.49
C ILE A 345 -2.27 9.01 3.96
N SER A 346 -1.45 9.68 4.78
CA SER A 346 -0.04 9.91 4.45
C SER A 346 0.86 9.62 5.63
N TYR A 347 1.87 8.77 5.42
CA TYR A 347 2.91 8.47 6.42
C TYR A 347 2.35 8.00 7.77
N ALA A 348 1.35 7.12 7.73
CA ALA A 348 0.77 6.45 8.89
C ALA A 348 1.10 4.96 8.89
N GLU A 349 1.23 4.38 10.08
CA GLU A 349 1.55 2.97 10.33
C GLU A 349 0.29 2.22 10.75
N PHE A 350 0.05 1.08 10.11
CA PHE A 350 -1.04 0.15 10.36
C PHE A 350 -0.44 -1.19 10.76
N ALA A 351 -0.41 -1.48 12.05
CA ALA A 351 0.30 -2.63 12.62
C ALA A 351 -0.65 -3.59 13.32
N HIS A 352 -0.44 -4.91 13.19
CA HIS A 352 -1.22 -5.89 13.93
C HIS A 352 -2.73 -5.78 13.68
N LEU A 353 -3.12 -5.50 12.44
CA LEU A 353 -4.52 -5.33 12.02
C LEU A 353 -4.95 -6.44 11.06
N GLY A 354 -6.21 -6.36 10.62
CA GLY A 354 -6.83 -7.34 9.75
C GLY A 354 -7.34 -8.54 10.55
N LYS A 355 -8.53 -9.02 10.23
CA LYS A 355 -9.11 -10.17 10.94
C LYS A 355 -8.90 -11.45 10.14
N ASN A 356 -8.32 -12.44 10.81
CA ASN A 356 -8.03 -13.73 10.23
C ASN A 356 -9.33 -14.45 9.80
N GLY A 357 -9.40 -14.91 8.55
CA GLY A 357 -10.51 -15.70 8.03
C GLY A 357 -11.82 -14.93 7.80
N LEU A 358 -11.84 -13.62 8.03
CA LEU A 358 -13.04 -12.80 7.87
C LEU A 358 -12.94 -11.88 6.66
N LEU A 359 -13.86 -12.02 5.72
CA LEU A 359 -13.98 -11.16 4.53
C LEU A 359 -14.21 -9.69 4.94
N ALA A 360 -13.68 -8.76 4.15
CA ALA A 360 -13.88 -7.32 4.30
C ALA A 360 -13.26 -6.67 5.57
N ARG A 361 -12.42 -7.39 6.32
CA ARG A 361 -11.80 -6.92 7.57
C ARG A 361 -10.29 -6.74 7.41
N TYR A 362 -9.91 -5.63 6.79
CA TYR A 362 -8.53 -5.32 6.40
C TYR A 362 -7.97 -4.13 7.18
N PRO A 363 -6.65 -3.98 7.35
CA PRO A 363 -6.04 -2.80 7.95
C PRO A 363 -6.49 -1.52 7.27
N ILE A 364 -6.54 -1.48 5.93
CA ILE A 364 -7.06 -0.38 5.13
C ILE A 364 -8.06 -0.91 4.10
N HIS A 365 -9.32 -0.49 4.19
CA HIS A 365 -10.38 -0.90 3.27
C HIS A 365 -11.14 0.31 2.71
N TYR A 366 -11.00 0.57 1.41
CA TYR A 366 -11.86 1.50 0.68
C TYR A 366 -13.01 0.71 0.06
N HIS A 367 -14.20 0.82 0.66
CA HIS A 367 -15.35 -0.04 0.41
C HIS A 367 -16.49 0.71 -0.30
N LEU A 368 -16.70 0.39 -1.58
CA LEU A 368 -17.82 0.82 -2.43
C LEU A 368 -17.97 2.35 -2.53
N LEU A 369 -16.86 3.08 -2.67
CA LEU A 369 -16.89 4.54 -2.77
C LEU A 369 -17.23 5.04 -4.18
N GLY A 370 -17.14 4.20 -5.21
CA GLY A 370 -17.24 4.63 -6.60
C GLY A 370 -16.24 5.74 -6.90
N SER A 371 -16.72 6.87 -7.42
CA SER A 371 -15.92 8.09 -7.65
C SER A 371 -16.05 9.14 -6.54
N SER A 372 -16.81 8.86 -5.46
CA SER A 372 -17.04 9.86 -4.40
C SER A 372 -15.76 10.25 -3.64
N ASN A 373 -14.73 9.41 -3.72
CA ASN A 373 -13.41 9.61 -3.13
C ASN A 373 -12.34 10.09 -4.13
N ARG A 374 -12.68 10.39 -5.39
CA ARG A 374 -11.70 10.87 -6.39
C ARG A 374 -10.92 12.05 -5.79
N GLY A 375 -9.59 11.92 -5.75
CA GLY A 375 -8.69 12.84 -5.03
C GLY A 375 -8.15 12.32 -3.69
N SER A 376 -8.69 11.21 -3.17
CA SER A 376 -8.16 10.52 -2.00
C SER A 376 -6.90 9.72 -2.35
N SER A 377 -6.00 9.58 -1.38
CA SER A 377 -4.74 8.85 -1.60
C SER A 377 -4.25 8.14 -0.33
N VAL A 378 -3.48 7.08 -0.53
CA VAL A 378 -2.66 6.41 0.50
C VAL A 378 -1.20 6.56 0.10
N ILE A 379 -0.47 7.43 0.80
CA ILE A 379 0.90 7.80 0.44
C ILE A 379 1.86 7.47 1.58
N GLY A 380 2.88 6.66 1.33
CA GLY A 380 3.95 6.43 2.30
C GLY A 380 3.54 5.64 3.55
N ALA A 381 2.37 4.99 3.53
CA ALA A 381 1.87 4.18 4.63
C ALA A 381 2.71 2.90 4.81
N SER A 382 2.87 2.45 6.05
CA SER A 382 3.41 1.12 6.36
C SER A 382 2.28 0.24 6.88
N ILE A 383 2.14 -0.96 6.34
CA ILE A 383 1.16 -1.95 6.78
C ILE A 383 1.90 -3.24 7.06
N TRP A 384 1.94 -3.67 8.31
CA TRP A 384 2.74 -4.84 8.67
C TRP A 384 2.17 -5.71 9.78
N ASP A 385 2.54 -6.99 9.73
CA ASP A 385 1.91 -8.06 10.51
C ASP A 385 0.38 -7.98 10.37
N SER A 386 -0.10 -8.24 9.16
CA SER A 386 -1.52 -8.22 8.85
C SER A 386 -2.09 -9.63 8.84
N HIS A 387 -3.18 -9.83 9.57
CA HIS A 387 -3.94 -11.10 9.56
C HIS A 387 -5.00 -11.14 8.45
N ASN A 388 -4.92 -10.21 7.51
CA ASN A 388 -5.66 -10.20 6.26
C ASN A 388 -4.90 -9.34 5.22
N ARG A 389 -5.48 -9.04 4.06
CA ARG A 389 -4.87 -8.18 3.02
C ARG A 389 -4.46 -6.81 3.56
N TRP A 390 -3.40 -6.17 3.04
CA TRP A 390 -2.90 -4.88 3.56
C TRP A 390 -3.83 -3.71 3.19
N ILE A 391 -4.05 -3.53 1.89
CA ILE A 391 -4.91 -2.49 1.32
C ILE A 391 -5.87 -3.17 0.36
N THR A 392 -7.15 -3.03 0.64
CA THR A 392 -8.22 -3.52 -0.24
C THR A 392 -8.99 -2.35 -0.84
N VAL A 393 -9.09 -2.36 -2.16
CA VAL A 393 -9.90 -1.43 -2.97
C VAL A 393 -11.09 -2.21 -3.50
N HIS A 394 -12.29 -1.91 -3.01
CA HIS A 394 -13.51 -2.62 -3.37
C HIS A 394 -14.50 -1.62 -3.96
N GLY A 395 -14.95 -1.81 -5.20
CA GLY A 395 -15.91 -0.94 -5.88
C GLY A 395 -15.56 0.55 -5.81
N THR A 396 -14.27 0.86 -5.93
CA THR A 396 -13.70 2.20 -5.73
C THR A 396 -12.79 2.55 -6.91
N ASN A 397 -12.90 3.80 -7.37
CA ASN A 397 -12.21 4.29 -8.56
C ASN A 397 -11.26 5.44 -8.20
N TYR A 398 -10.26 5.69 -9.05
CA TYR A 398 -9.33 6.83 -8.93
C TYR A 398 -8.54 6.93 -7.62
N LEU A 399 -8.41 5.85 -6.84
CA LEU A 399 -7.56 5.85 -5.65
C LEU A 399 -6.09 5.84 -6.05
N VAL A 400 -5.30 6.71 -5.41
CA VAL A 400 -3.84 6.74 -5.58
C VAL A 400 -3.18 6.06 -4.38
N VAL A 401 -2.47 4.96 -4.62
CA VAL A 401 -1.66 4.23 -3.63
C VAL A 401 -0.20 4.36 -4.02
N ARG A 402 0.59 5.07 -3.23
CA ARG A 402 1.97 5.43 -3.58
C ARG A 402 2.94 5.30 -2.43
N ASP A 403 4.19 4.90 -2.70
CA ASP A 403 5.28 4.85 -1.73
C ASP A 403 4.98 3.97 -0.49
N CYS A 404 3.98 3.08 -0.57
CA CYS A 404 3.57 2.27 0.57
C CYS A 404 4.46 1.04 0.73
N VAL A 405 4.59 0.57 1.96
CA VAL A 405 5.32 -0.66 2.31
C VAL A 405 4.34 -1.63 2.98
N GLY A 406 4.06 -2.73 2.29
CA GLY A 406 3.35 -3.89 2.84
C GLY A 406 4.34 -4.98 3.27
N PHE A 407 4.23 -5.46 4.50
CA PHE A 407 5.08 -6.54 5.01
C PHE A 407 4.25 -7.57 5.81
N GLN A 408 4.32 -8.84 5.43
CA GLN A 408 3.59 -9.94 6.08
C GLN A 408 2.07 -9.78 6.02
N SER A 409 1.46 -10.31 4.95
CA SER A 409 0.00 -10.40 4.80
C SER A 409 -0.45 -11.84 4.88
N LEU A 410 -1.47 -12.16 5.68
CA LEU A 410 -2.24 -13.38 5.49
C LEU A 410 -3.17 -13.23 4.29
N GLY A 411 -2.81 -13.92 3.20
CA GLY A 411 -3.45 -13.79 1.91
C GLY A 411 -2.71 -12.80 1.00
N HIS A 412 -3.43 -12.29 0.01
CA HIS A 412 -2.92 -11.26 -0.89
C HIS A 412 -2.45 -9.99 -0.14
N GLY A 413 -1.55 -9.22 -0.74
CA GLY A 413 -1.08 -7.95 -0.21
C GLY A 413 -1.99 -6.78 -0.59
N TYR A 414 -1.69 -6.14 -1.72
CA TYR A 414 -2.54 -5.13 -2.36
C TYR A 414 -3.60 -5.82 -3.21
N PHE A 415 -4.88 -5.55 -2.95
CA PHE A 415 -6.00 -6.34 -3.48
C PHE A 415 -7.13 -5.46 -4.01
N MET A 416 -7.69 -5.82 -5.17
CA MET A 416 -8.97 -5.30 -5.68
C MET A 416 -10.03 -6.40 -5.63
N GLU A 417 -11.27 -6.13 -5.22
CA GLU A 417 -12.16 -7.20 -4.73
C GLU A 417 -13.17 -7.76 -5.74
N ASP A 418 -13.84 -6.93 -6.54
CA ASP A 418 -15.00 -7.38 -7.33
C ASP A 418 -14.91 -7.07 -8.83
N ALA A 419 -13.74 -6.60 -9.28
CA ALA A 419 -13.43 -6.23 -10.66
C ALA A 419 -14.18 -5.01 -11.21
N SER A 420 -14.97 -4.30 -10.40
CA SER A 420 -15.61 -3.05 -10.83
C SER A 420 -14.67 -1.84 -10.77
N GLU A 421 -13.52 -1.97 -10.11
CA GLU A 421 -12.58 -0.91 -9.80
C GLU A 421 -11.77 -0.48 -11.04
N VAL A 422 -11.78 0.82 -11.34
CA VAL A 422 -11.07 1.40 -12.49
C VAL A 422 -10.37 2.72 -12.15
N TYR A 423 -9.36 3.06 -12.96
CA TYR A 423 -8.51 4.25 -12.86
C TYR A 423 -7.73 4.38 -11.54
N ASN A 424 -7.56 3.29 -10.79
CA ASN A 424 -6.72 3.29 -9.61
C ASN A 424 -5.24 3.22 -10.00
N LEU A 425 -4.38 3.89 -9.22
CA LEU A 425 -2.95 3.96 -9.46
C LEU A 425 -2.18 3.38 -8.28
N PHE A 426 -1.34 2.39 -8.56
CA PHE A 426 -0.33 1.84 -7.65
C PHE A 426 1.05 2.25 -8.16
N ASP A 427 1.71 3.19 -7.47
CA ASP A 427 2.98 3.79 -7.88
C ASP A 427 4.06 3.62 -6.81
N HIS A 428 5.17 2.94 -7.13
CA HIS A 428 6.33 2.83 -6.24
C HIS A 428 6.02 2.19 -4.86
N ASN A 429 5.18 1.15 -4.84
CA ASN A 429 4.88 0.38 -3.63
C ASN A 429 5.76 -0.87 -3.50
N LEU A 430 6.07 -1.25 -2.27
CA LEU A 430 6.82 -2.45 -1.94
C LEU A 430 5.91 -3.48 -1.26
N ALA A 431 5.77 -4.67 -1.86
CA ALA A 431 5.04 -5.80 -1.32
C ALA A 431 6.02 -6.90 -0.88
N VAL A 432 6.09 -7.19 0.42
CA VAL A 432 6.97 -8.23 0.95
C VAL A 432 6.17 -9.24 1.76
N HIS A 433 6.30 -10.53 1.45
CA HIS A 433 5.64 -11.61 2.19
C HIS A 433 4.09 -11.56 2.14
N GLY A 434 3.51 -11.67 0.95
CA GLY A 434 2.12 -12.10 0.79
C GLY A 434 2.03 -13.62 1.00
N TYR A 435 1.32 -14.08 2.04
CA TYR A 435 1.27 -15.50 2.39
C TYR A 435 0.06 -16.18 1.78
N THR A 436 0.23 -17.38 1.23
CA THR A 436 -0.93 -18.23 0.92
C THR A 436 -1.70 -18.50 2.20
N HIS A 437 -3.02 -18.31 2.13
CA HIS A 437 -3.89 -18.51 3.28
C HIS A 437 -5.22 -19.13 2.84
N GLU A 438 -6.05 -19.54 3.80
CA GLU A 438 -7.37 -20.09 3.49
C GLU A 438 -8.19 -19.10 2.65
N LYS A 439 -8.90 -19.64 1.66
CA LYS A 439 -9.87 -18.91 0.87
C LYS A 439 -10.94 -18.30 1.78
N LEU A 440 -11.23 -17.03 1.58
CA LEU A 440 -12.24 -16.34 2.39
C LEU A 440 -13.65 -16.76 1.94
N PRO A 441 -14.61 -16.90 2.87
CA PRO A 441 -15.98 -17.27 2.52
C PRO A 441 -16.71 -16.13 1.81
N ASN A 442 -17.60 -16.46 0.86
CA ASN A 442 -18.48 -15.52 0.16
C ASN A 442 -17.75 -14.37 -0.56
N GLN A 443 -16.54 -14.61 -1.09
CA GLN A 443 -15.84 -13.64 -1.93
C GLN A 443 -16.69 -13.27 -3.15
N ALA A 444 -16.62 -12.01 -3.60
CA ALA A 444 -17.27 -11.57 -4.83
C ALA A 444 -16.75 -12.33 -6.05
N LEU A 445 -15.46 -12.66 -6.04
CA LEU A 445 -14.79 -13.43 -7.08
C LEU A 445 -14.49 -14.84 -6.56
N GLU A 446 -15.43 -15.77 -6.78
CA GLU A 446 -15.38 -17.14 -6.25
C GLU A 446 -14.18 -17.96 -6.72
N TYR A 447 -13.35 -17.48 -7.63
CA TYR A 447 -12.15 -18.15 -8.11
C TYR A 447 -10.86 -17.66 -7.40
N ASP A 448 -10.93 -16.62 -6.57
CA ASP A 448 -9.79 -16.15 -5.78
C ASP A 448 -9.40 -17.21 -4.73
N GLU A 449 -8.27 -17.87 -4.94
CA GLU A 449 -7.74 -18.91 -4.04
C GLU A 449 -6.95 -18.35 -2.84
N ASN A 450 -6.86 -17.03 -2.68
CA ASN A 450 -6.10 -16.36 -1.63
C ASN A 450 -4.61 -16.80 -1.56
N ALA A 451 -4.01 -16.94 -2.74
CA ALA A 451 -2.74 -17.63 -2.96
C ALA A 451 -1.48 -16.86 -2.55
N GLY A 452 -1.62 -15.73 -1.83
CA GLY A 452 -0.48 -14.97 -1.33
C GLY A 452 0.27 -14.20 -2.43
N ALA A 453 -0.47 -13.46 -3.26
CA ALA A 453 0.13 -12.54 -4.22
C ALA A 453 0.56 -11.23 -3.54
N GLY A 454 1.66 -10.62 -3.98
CA GLY A 454 2.00 -9.25 -3.56
C GLY A 454 0.95 -8.25 -4.04
N PHE A 455 0.57 -8.35 -5.32
CA PHE A 455 -0.48 -7.58 -5.97
C PHE A 455 -1.47 -8.51 -6.65
N TRP A 456 -2.75 -8.38 -6.33
CA TRP A 456 -3.84 -9.13 -6.95
C TRP A 456 -4.94 -8.20 -7.43
N TRP A 457 -5.39 -8.37 -8.67
CA TRP A 457 -6.51 -7.61 -9.21
C TRP A 457 -7.22 -8.33 -10.35
N ALA A 458 -8.45 -7.93 -10.62
CA ALA A 458 -9.34 -8.58 -11.58
C ALA A 458 -9.97 -7.60 -12.60
N ASN A 459 -9.33 -6.46 -12.88
CA ASN A 459 -9.76 -5.55 -13.95
C ASN A 459 -8.56 -4.77 -14.54
N GLY A 460 -8.41 -4.85 -15.87
CA GLY A 460 -7.30 -4.22 -16.56
C GLY A 460 -7.28 -2.69 -16.49
N ARG A 461 -8.40 -1.97 -16.32
CA ARG A 461 -8.44 -0.50 -16.32
C ARG A 461 -7.82 0.14 -15.06
N ASN A 462 -6.64 -0.28 -14.64
CA ASN A 462 -5.87 0.25 -13.51
C ASN A 462 -4.39 0.36 -13.90
N ALA A 463 -3.62 1.13 -13.11
CA ALA A 463 -2.21 1.42 -13.37
C ALA A 463 -1.30 0.89 -12.26
N PHE A 464 -0.25 0.15 -12.64
CA PHE A 464 0.80 -0.37 -11.77
C PHE A 464 2.16 0.08 -12.30
N ILE A 465 2.84 0.94 -11.56
CA ILE A 465 4.08 1.59 -11.98
C ILE A 465 5.13 1.49 -10.88
N LYS A 466 6.37 1.10 -11.21
CA LYS A 466 7.52 1.09 -10.28
C LYS A 466 7.31 0.28 -8.99
N ASN A 467 6.35 -0.63 -8.96
CA ASN A 467 6.12 -1.46 -7.78
C ASN A 467 7.16 -2.59 -7.71
N THR A 468 7.41 -3.10 -6.51
CA THR A 468 8.29 -4.26 -6.30
C THR A 468 7.60 -5.29 -5.41
N ALA A 469 7.58 -6.55 -5.84
CA ALA A 469 7.08 -7.68 -5.05
C ALA A 469 8.22 -8.63 -4.68
N VAL A 470 8.33 -9.00 -3.40
CA VAL A 470 9.47 -9.75 -2.87
C VAL A 470 9.05 -10.87 -1.93
N GLU A 471 9.56 -12.07 -2.16
CA GLU A 471 9.32 -13.25 -1.30
C GLU A 471 7.82 -13.46 -0.95
N CYS A 472 6.91 -13.16 -1.87
CA CYS A 472 5.51 -13.57 -1.77
C CYS A 472 5.39 -15.08 -2.02
N ASP A 473 4.32 -15.73 -1.58
CA ASP A 473 4.25 -17.19 -1.73
C ASP A 473 4.13 -17.61 -3.19
N GLN A 474 2.97 -17.47 -3.83
CA GLN A 474 2.83 -17.93 -5.21
C GLN A 474 3.17 -16.86 -6.24
N TYR A 475 2.74 -15.62 -6.03
CA TYR A 475 2.76 -14.61 -7.09
C TYR A 475 3.37 -13.28 -6.62
N GLY A 476 4.22 -12.68 -7.45
CA GLY A 476 4.52 -11.26 -7.31
C GLY A 476 3.30 -10.43 -7.69
N TYR A 477 2.89 -10.61 -8.94
CA TYR A 477 1.69 -10.03 -9.54
C TYR A 477 0.77 -11.13 -10.06
N GLN A 478 -0.51 -11.09 -9.68
CA GLN A 478 -1.55 -11.99 -10.15
C GLN A 478 -2.73 -11.17 -10.71
N PHE A 479 -2.95 -11.30 -12.02
CA PHE A 479 -4.12 -10.77 -12.69
C PHE A 479 -5.01 -11.94 -13.11
N GLU A 480 -6.24 -12.03 -12.60
CA GLU A 480 -7.08 -13.21 -12.84
C GLU A 480 -8.51 -12.80 -13.17
N ILE A 481 -8.97 -13.13 -14.38
CA ILE A 481 -10.36 -12.89 -14.80
C ILE A 481 -10.86 -14.00 -15.74
N PRO A 482 -11.77 -14.87 -15.29
CA PRO A 482 -12.44 -15.83 -16.14
C PRO A 482 -13.27 -15.17 -17.26
N ALA A 483 -13.46 -15.88 -18.37
CA ALA A 483 -14.02 -15.33 -19.60
C ALA A 483 -15.51 -14.95 -19.56
N ASP A 484 -16.24 -15.36 -18.52
CA ASP A 484 -17.67 -15.16 -18.36
C ASP A 484 -18.03 -14.06 -17.35
N ILE A 485 -17.04 -13.44 -16.69
CA ILE A 485 -17.28 -12.40 -15.69
C ILE A 485 -17.60 -11.06 -16.37
N THR A 486 -18.67 -10.43 -15.90
CA THR A 486 -19.01 -9.04 -16.25
C THR A 486 -19.21 -8.20 -15.01
N ALA A 487 -18.94 -6.90 -15.11
CA ALA A 487 -19.17 -5.95 -14.03
C ALA A 487 -19.82 -4.66 -14.54
N THR A 488 -20.29 -3.84 -13.60
CA THR A 488 -20.67 -2.46 -13.85
C THR A 488 -19.47 -1.57 -13.60
N VAL A 489 -18.93 -0.94 -14.65
CA VAL A 489 -17.68 -0.16 -14.57
C VAL A 489 -17.86 1.26 -15.09
N LEU A 490 -17.10 2.19 -14.53
CA LEU A 490 -17.07 3.58 -14.98
C LEU A 490 -16.39 3.67 -16.35
N GLN A 491 -17.03 4.38 -17.28
CA GLN A 491 -16.51 4.66 -18.61
C GLN A 491 -15.76 6.00 -18.63
N PRO A 492 -14.89 6.23 -19.64
CA PRO A 492 -14.10 7.46 -19.71
C PRO A 492 -14.91 8.77 -19.87
N ASP A 493 -16.19 8.67 -20.24
CA ASP A 493 -17.13 9.80 -20.32
C ASP A 493 -17.83 10.12 -18.98
N GLY A 494 -17.44 9.44 -17.89
CA GLY A 494 -18.04 9.60 -16.57
C GLY A 494 -19.31 8.78 -16.34
N THR A 495 -19.81 8.05 -17.36
CA THR A 495 -21.01 7.23 -17.22
C THR A 495 -20.71 5.83 -16.68
N MET A 496 -21.66 5.25 -15.92
CA MET A 496 -21.56 3.84 -15.50
C MET A 496 -22.17 2.95 -16.57
N GLN A 497 -21.44 1.92 -17.00
CA GLN A 497 -21.94 0.91 -17.94
C GLN A 497 -22.00 -0.46 -17.27
N SER A 498 -23.17 -1.09 -17.32
CA SER A 498 -23.37 -2.47 -16.83
C SER A 498 -23.02 -3.52 -17.88
N ASN A 499 -22.78 -4.76 -17.42
CA ASN A 499 -22.48 -5.94 -18.25
C ASN A 499 -21.23 -5.76 -19.13
N VAL A 500 -20.22 -5.04 -18.64
CA VAL A 500 -18.94 -4.90 -19.34
C VAL A 500 -18.13 -6.17 -19.15
N GLN A 501 -17.60 -6.70 -20.26
CA GLN A 501 -16.70 -7.86 -20.27
C GLN A 501 -15.32 -7.42 -19.75
N ILE A 502 -15.10 -7.62 -18.45
CA ILE A 502 -13.94 -7.08 -17.72
C ILE A 502 -12.63 -7.78 -18.10
N ASN A 503 -12.68 -9.04 -18.52
CA ASN A 503 -11.51 -9.78 -18.97
C ASN A 503 -10.90 -9.20 -20.26
N ARG A 504 -11.63 -8.33 -20.98
CA ARG A 504 -11.17 -7.68 -22.22
C ARG A 504 -10.61 -6.28 -22.03
N LEU A 505 -10.68 -5.74 -20.82
CA LEU A 505 -10.24 -4.38 -20.55
C LEU A 505 -8.69 -4.36 -20.51
N PRO A 506 -8.02 -3.51 -21.30
CA PRO A 506 -6.55 -3.44 -21.31
C PRO A 506 -6.00 -2.79 -20.04
N PHE A 507 -4.73 -3.06 -19.73
CA PHE A 507 -3.99 -2.34 -18.69
C PHE A 507 -3.91 -0.85 -19.01
N ILE A 508 -4.25 0.05 -18.08
CA ILE A 508 -3.90 1.47 -18.29
C ILE A 508 -2.38 1.57 -18.34
N LEU A 509 -1.70 1.08 -17.30
CA LEU A 509 -0.25 1.01 -17.29
C LEU A 509 0.20 -0.22 -16.49
N PHE A 510 1.15 -0.98 -17.02
CA PHE A 510 1.96 -1.92 -16.26
C PHE A 510 3.42 -1.70 -16.66
N LYS A 511 4.12 -0.81 -15.93
CA LYS A 511 5.42 -0.28 -16.37
C LYS A 511 6.44 -0.21 -15.24
N ASN A 512 7.68 -0.60 -15.51
CA ASN A 512 8.81 -0.54 -14.57
C ASN A 512 8.61 -1.34 -13.27
N ASN A 513 7.76 -2.38 -13.28
CA ASN A 513 7.53 -3.21 -12.09
C ASN A 513 8.61 -4.29 -11.95
N GLU A 514 8.80 -4.79 -10.73
CA GLU A 514 9.81 -5.79 -10.41
C GLU A 514 9.25 -6.88 -9.49
N ALA A 515 9.65 -8.13 -9.70
CA ALA A 515 9.34 -9.25 -8.82
C ALA A 515 10.58 -10.12 -8.55
N HIS A 516 10.80 -10.53 -7.30
CA HIS A 516 11.91 -11.44 -6.96
C HIS A 516 11.69 -12.25 -5.67
N GLY A 517 12.48 -13.31 -5.49
CA GLY A 517 12.42 -14.24 -4.37
C GLY A 517 11.13 -15.07 -4.18
N MET A 518 10.06 -14.84 -4.94
CA MET A 518 8.79 -15.57 -4.78
C MET A 518 8.84 -17.00 -5.35
N ARG A 519 7.88 -17.87 -4.98
CA ARG A 519 8.07 -19.31 -5.23
C ARG A 519 7.67 -19.78 -6.61
N MET A 520 6.70 -19.10 -7.23
CA MET A 520 6.21 -19.51 -8.55
C MET A 520 6.42 -18.41 -9.59
N TYR A 521 5.59 -17.37 -9.61
CA TYR A 521 5.54 -16.43 -10.73
C TYR A 521 5.88 -15.01 -10.35
N GLY A 522 6.78 -14.37 -11.12
CA GLY A 522 6.99 -12.94 -11.02
C GLY A 522 5.72 -12.21 -11.43
N PHE A 523 5.20 -12.55 -12.60
CA PHE A 523 3.88 -12.14 -13.06
C PHE A 523 3.10 -13.35 -13.59
N TRP A 524 1.83 -13.44 -13.22
CA TRP A 524 0.86 -14.36 -13.81
C TRP A 524 -0.39 -13.58 -14.19
N GLY A 525 -0.92 -13.79 -15.40
CA GLY A 525 -2.11 -13.10 -15.90
C GLY A 525 -3.09 -14.05 -16.59
N ASP A 526 -4.39 -13.73 -16.53
CA ASP A 526 -5.46 -14.34 -17.33
C ASP A 526 -6.42 -13.26 -17.87
N GLY A 527 -6.60 -13.16 -19.20
CA GLY A 527 -7.50 -12.19 -19.84
C GLY A 527 -7.65 -12.31 -21.37
N ASP A 528 -8.56 -11.56 -21.98
CA ASP A 528 -8.90 -11.60 -23.42
C ASP A 528 -8.99 -10.18 -23.99
N ALA A 529 -7.90 -9.39 -23.86
CA ALA A 529 -7.80 -8.04 -24.44
C ALA A 529 -8.07 -8.02 -25.96
N SER A 530 -7.95 -6.88 -26.63
CA SER A 530 -8.20 -6.81 -28.08
C SER A 530 -6.90 -6.73 -28.89
N PRO A 531 -6.91 -7.06 -30.20
CA PRO A 531 -5.75 -6.83 -31.07
C PRO A 531 -5.37 -5.35 -31.23
N THR A 532 -6.31 -4.41 -31.00
CA THR A 532 -6.06 -2.96 -31.07
C THR A 532 -5.60 -2.36 -29.75
N ASP A 533 -5.99 -2.99 -28.64
CA ASP A 533 -5.69 -2.56 -27.28
C ASP A 533 -5.22 -3.79 -26.47
N PRO A 534 -4.00 -4.29 -26.74
CA PRO A 534 -3.47 -5.46 -26.07
C PRO A 534 -3.14 -5.18 -24.60
N PHE A 535 -2.91 -6.24 -23.82
CA PHE A 535 -2.23 -6.07 -22.53
C PHE A 535 -0.78 -5.67 -22.76
N ILE A 536 -0.42 -4.46 -22.31
CA ILE A 536 0.92 -3.90 -22.45
C ILE A 536 1.68 -4.05 -21.13
N ILE A 537 2.84 -4.70 -21.17
CA ILE A 537 3.78 -4.83 -20.05
C ILE A 537 5.13 -4.30 -20.51
N GLU A 538 5.63 -3.27 -19.83
CA GLU A 538 6.88 -2.60 -20.19
C GLU A 538 7.89 -2.57 -19.05
N ASN A 539 9.16 -2.78 -19.38
CA ASN A 539 10.29 -2.66 -18.45
C ASN A 539 10.11 -3.54 -17.19
N PHE A 540 9.63 -4.77 -17.37
CA PHE A 540 9.40 -5.68 -16.25
C PHE A 540 10.67 -6.46 -15.90
N ARG A 541 11.04 -6.45 -14.63
CA ARG A 541 12.19 -7.18 -14.11
C ARG A 541 11.75 -8.35 -13.23
N SER A 542 12.33 -9.52 -13.46
CA SER A 542 11.99 -10.73 -12.71
C SER A 542 13.25 -11.53 -12.41
N TRP A 543 13.58 -11.84 -11.15
CA TRP A 543 14.83 -12.53 -10.83
C TRP A 543 14.79 -13.43 -9.59
N LYS A 544 15.58 -14.52 -9.59
CA LYS A 544 15.67 -15.55 -8.54
C LYS A 544 14.38 -16.36 -8.35
N LEU A 545 13.80 -16.84 -9.45
CA LEU A 545 12.43 -17.38 -9.47
C LEU A 545 12.31 -18.62 -10.33
N ARG A 546 11.20 -19.32 -10.16
CA ARG A 546 10.83 -20.39 -11.09
C ARG A 546 10.30 -19.84 -12.41
N TYR A 547 9.28 -19.00 -12.40
CA TYR A 547 8.65 -18.44 -13.59
C TYR A 547 8.78 -16.92 -13.59
N GLY A 548 9.42 -16.36 -14.63
CA GLY A 548 9.62 -14.93 -14.77
C GLY A 548 8.30 -14.22 -15.06
N ILE A 549 7.65 -14.59 -16.16
CA ILE A 549 6.34 -14.13 -16.56
C ILE A 549 5.51 -15.25 -17.18
N SER A 550 4.23 -15.33 -16.81
CA SER A 550 3.23 -16.20 -17.42
C SER A 550 2.00 -15.39 -17.83
N PRO A 551 2.03 -14.70 -18.98
CA PRO A 551 0.88 -13.97 -19.46
C PRO A 551 -0.04 -14.96 -20.17
N ASN A 552 -1.21 -15.23 -19.58
CA ASN A 552 -2.26 -15.95 -20.28
C ASN A 552 -3.26 -14.89 -20.73
N GLY A 553 -3.36 -14.78 -22.04
CA GLY A 553 -4.34 -13.93 -22.65
C GLY A 553 -4.11 -13.76 -24.13
N ARG A 554 -5.19 -13.45 -24.85
CA ARG A 554 -5.17 -13.60 -26.31
C ARG A 554 -4.29 -12.59 -27.03
N TYR A 555 -4.10 -11.40 -26.46
CA TYR A 555 -3.39 -10.29 -27.10
C TYR A 555 -2.50 -9.58 -26.09
N SER A 556 -1.19 -9.79 -26.21
CA SER A 556 -0.19 -9.19 -25.31
C SER A 556 0.95 -8.55 -26.08
N TYR A 557 1.38 -7.38 -25.62
CA TYR A 557 2.58 -6.68 -26.07
C TYR A 557 3.53 -6.53 -24.88
N LEU A 558 4.66 -7.23 -24.93
CA LEU A 558 5.65 -7.25 -23.87
C LEU A 558 6.94 -6.60 -24.38
N ASN A 559 7.44 -5.60 -23.68
CA ASN A 559 8.61 -4.84 -24.11
C ASN A 559 9.60 -4.66 -22.95
N ASN A 560 10.87 -4.96 -23.22
CA ASN A 560 11.98 -4.80 -22.27
C ASN A 560 11.82 -5.65 -21.01
N LEU A 561 11.91 -6.97 -21.18
CA LEU A 561 11.87 -7.94 -20.09
C LEU A 561 13.30 -8.25 -19.64
N ASN A 562 13.58 -8.10 -18.34
CA ASN A 562 14.92 -8.34 -17.79
C ASN A 562 14.89 -9.45 -16.73
N PHE A 563 15.58 -10.57 -17.02
CA PHE A 563 15.55 -11.79 -16.23
C PHE A 563 16.91 -12.16 -15.66
N TRP A 564 16.96 -12.59 -14.39
CA TRP A 564 18.17 -13.15 -13.78
C TRP A 564 17.89 -14.35 -12.88
N ASP A 565 18.58 -15.47 -13.08
CA ASP A 565 18.38 -16.70 -12.30
C ASP A 565 16.91 -17.14 -12.26
N ILE A 566 16.36 -17.34 -13.45
CA ILE A 566 14.99 -17.77 -13.70
C ILE A 566 15.01 -19.18 -14.32
N ASN A 567 14.10 -20.06 -13.92
CA ASN A 567 13.97 -21.41 -14.52
C ASN A 567 13.10 -21.44 -15.79
N TYR A 568 12.19 -20.48 -15.95
CA TYR A 568 11.33 -20.29 -17.12
C TYR A 568 11.08 -18.78 -17.32
N GLY A 569 11.78 -18.14 -18.26
CA GLY A 569 11.68 -16.69 -18.49
C GLY A 569 10.27 -16.27 -18.88
N TYR A 570 9.88 -16.57 -20.11
CA TYR A 570 8.50 -16.51 -20.59
C TYR A 570 7.88 -17.91 -20.56
N TYR A 571 6.71 -18.06 -19.94
CA TYR A 571 5.95 -19.31 -19.85
C TYR A 571 4.49 -19.09 -20.26
N GLY A 572 4.08 -19.55 -21.45
CA GLY A 572 2.71 -19.35 -21.94
C GLY A 572 1.79 -20.56 -21.73
N LYS A 573 0.60 -20.31 -21.18
CA LYS A 573 -0.57 -21.21 -21.26
C LYS A 573 -1.60 -20.53 -22.16
N ASP A 574 -1.86 -21.10 -23.34
CA ASP A 574 -2.80 -20.56 -24.34
C ASP A 574 -2.54 -19.12 -24.89
N PRO A 575 -1.30 -18.69 -25.20
CA PRO A 575 -1.12 -17.43 -25.91
C PRO A 575 -1.65 -17.55 -27.34
N HIS A 576 -2.59 -16.68 -27.71
CA HIS A 576 -3.13 -16.64 -29.07
C HIS A 576 -2.21 -15.81 -29.97
N ASP A 577 -2.19 -14.49 -29.79
CA ASP A 577 -1.29 -13.56 -30.47
C ASP A 577 -0.45 -12.78 -29.44
N ALA A 578 0.88 -12.82 -29.59
CA ALA A 578 1.78 -12.10 -28.68
C ALA A 578 2.95 -11.47 -29.44
N LYS A 579 3.32 -10.26 -29.02
CA LYS A 579 4.54 -9.60 -29.47
C LYS A 579 5.44 -9.36 -28.27
N VAL A 580 6.60 -10.02 -28.27
CA VAL A 580 7.58 -9.96 -27.19
C VAL A 580 8.87 -9.35 -27.73
N MET A 581 9.35 -8.26 -27.12
CA MET A 581 10.52 -7.55 -27.60
C MET A 581 11.48 -7.22 -26.46
N ASN A 582 12.77 -7.16 -26.79
CA ASN A 582 13.85 -6.77 -25.88
C ASN A 582 13.88 -7.67 -24.65
N ILE A 583 14.15 -8.96 -24.86
CA ILE A 583 14.29 -9.92 -23.76
C ILE A 583 15.77 -10.03 -23.40
N ASN A 584 16.12 -9.68 -22.17
CA ASN A 584 17.47 -9.79 -21.63
C ASN A 584 17.51 -10.86 -20.54
N GLY A 585 18.48 -11.77 -20.62
CA GLY A 585 18.64 -12.87 -19.68
C GLY A 585 20.07 -13.03 -19.14
N LYS A 586 20.21 -13.08 -17.82
CA LYS A 586 21.45 -13.40 -17.10
C LYS A 586 21.29 -14.71 -16.31
N GLU A 587 22.27 -15.60 -16.35
CA GLU A 587 22.31 -16.86 -15.57
C GLU A 587 20.98 -17.61 -15.54
N ILE A 588 20.51 -18.06 -16.71
CA ILE A 588 19.20 -18.71 -16.81
C ILE A 588 19.37 -20.22 -16.70
N GLY A 589 18.87 -20.76 -15.59
CA GLY A 589 19.01 -22.16 -15.23
C GLY A 589 18.31 -23.11 -16.21
N SER A 590 17.25 -22.68 -16.89
CA SER A 590 16.61 -23.33 -18.04
C SER A 590 15.73 -22.29 -18.80
N PHE A 591 15.66 -22.34 -20.13
CA PHE A 591 14.73 -21.65 -21.05
C PHE A 591 14.45 -20.13 -20.86
N LEU A 592 14.80 -19.33 -21.87
CA LEU A 592 14.44 -17.91 -21.99
C LEU A 592 13.00 -17.73 -22.51
N VAL A 593 12.61 -18.52 -23.51
CA VAL A 593 11.24 -18.56 -24.05
C VAL A 593 10.77 -20.02 -24.08
N ASP A 594 9.83 -20.36 -23.20
CA ASP A 594 9.17 -21.68 -23.15
C ASP A 594 7.67 -21.55 -23.41
N ILE A 595 7.16 -22.41 -24.29
CA ILE A 595 5.75 -22.42 -24.71
C ILE A 595 5.27 -23.84 -24.47
N TYR A 596 4.52 -24.03 -23.37
CA TYR A 596 4.27 -25.34 -22.76
C TYR A 596 2.94 -25.99 -23.18
N GLU A 597 1.91 -25.18 -23.41
CA GLU A 597 0.63 -25.62 -23.99
C GLU A 597 0.54 -25.19 -25.45
N ALA A 598 -0.37 -25.76 -26.25
CA ALA A 598 -0.49 -25.43 -27.66
C ALA A 598 -0.97 -23.98 -27.83
N PRO A 599 -0.11 -23.03 -28.23
CA PRO A 599 -0.56 -21.67 -28.52
C PRO A 599 -1.56 -21.68 -29.68
N GLN A 600 -2.50 -20.71 -29.70
CA GLN A 600 -3.53 -20.59 -30.71
C GLN A 600 -3.40 -19.26 -31.49
N GLY A 601 -2.41 -19.11 -32.37
CA GLY A 601 -2.24 -17.91 -33.18
C GLY A 601 -0.77 -17.61 -33.50
N LEU A 602 -0.38 -16.34 -33.51
CA LEU A 602 0.94 -15.87 -33.95
C LEU A 602 1.77 -15.27 -32.79
N ILE A 603 2.94 -15.84 -32.54
CA ILE A 603 3.89 -15.31 -31.55
C ILE A 603 5.11 -14.75 -32.27
N THR A 604 5.41 -13.48 -32.00
CA THR A 604 6.59 -12.80 -32.53
C THR A 604 7.52 -12.42 -31.39
N VAL A 605 8.80 -12.76 -31.54
CA VAL A 605 9.83 -12.46 -30.55
C VAL A 605 11.00 -11.73 -31.22
N GLU A 606 11.40 -10.59 -30.66
CA GLU A 606 12.46 -9.75 -31.21
C GLU A 606 13.48 -9.34 -30.13
N ASN A 607 14.73 -9.12 -30.54
CA ASN A 607 15.79 -8.55 -29.70
C ASN A 607 16.04 -9.39 -28.44
N VAL A 608 16.41 -10.64 -28.64
CA VAL A 608 16.64 -11.62 -27.57
C VAL A 608 18.13 -11.70 -27.27
N PHE A 609 18.52 -11.45 -26.02
CA PHE A 609 19.91 -11.49 -25.56
C PHE A 609 20.05 -12.41 -24.35
N GLY A 610 20.99 -13.34 -24.40
CA GLY A 610 21.29 -14.25 -23.29
C GLY A 610 22.79 -14.43 -23.09
N ASP A 611 23.23 -14.31 -21.83
CA ASP A 611 24.66 -14.37 -21.43
C ASP A 611 25.11 -15.78 -20.98
N VAL A 612 24.53 -16.30 -19.89
CA VAL A 612 24.87 -17.63 -19.34
C VAL A 612 23.67 -18.55 -19.48
N LEU A 613 23.80 -19.55 -20.33
CA LEU A 613 22.69 -20.33 -20.88
C LEU A 613 22.80 -21.81 -20.52
N ASP A 614 21.72 -22.41 -20.01
CA ASP A 614 21.54 -23.87 -19.92
C ASP A 614 21.21 -24.50 -21.31
N LYS A 615 20.96 -25.81 -21.35
CA LYS A 615 20.88 -26.66 -22.56
C LYS A 615 20.00 -26.15 -23.70
N TYR A 616 18.95 -25.34 -23.46
CA TYR A 616 18.14 -24.72 -24.52
C TYR A 616 17.57 -23.33 -24.10
N PRO A 617 18.16 -22.21 -24.54
CA PRO A 617 17.58 -20.88 -24.38
C PRO A 617 16.22 -20.72 -25.08
N LEU A 618 16.13 -21.21 -26.32
CA LEU A 618 14.89 -21.21 -27.10
C LEU A 618 14.31 -22.62 -27.12
N ARG A 619 13.14 -22.79 -26.51
CA ARG A 619 12.44 -24.07 -26.44
C ARG A 619 11.17 -24.10 -27.25
N ILE A 620 10.88 -25.28 -27.79
CA ILE A 620 9.59 -25.59 -28.43
C ILE A 620 9.02 -26.84 -27.77
N THR A 621 7.98 -26.73 -26.92
CA THR A 621 7.38 -27.89 -26.23
C THR A 621 5.86 -27.76 -25.99
N GLY A 622 5.00 -28.17 -26.93
CA GLY A 622 3.54 -28.14 -26.70
C GLY A 622 2.94 -29.44 -26.16
N ARG A 623 1.93 -29.38 -25.26
CA ARG A 623 1.07 -30.53 -24.89
C ARG A 623 -0.17 -30.69 -25.80
N LYS A 624 -0.55 -31.94 -26.10
CA LYS A 624 -1.57 -32.36 -27.09
C LYS A 624 -3.02 -32.13 -26.62
N SER A 625 -3.54 -30.90 -26.73
CA SER A 625 -4.98 -30.60 -26.55
C SER A 625 -5.54 -29.64 -27.62
N ARG A 626 -5.87 -30.23 -28.80
CA ARG A 626 -6.74 -29.80 -29.92
C ARG A 626 -6.54 -28.45 -30.67
N ASP A 627 -6.36 -28.64 -31.99
CA ASP A 627 -6.83 -27.93 -33.20
C ASP A 627 -6.53 -26.42 -33.39
N LEU A 628 -5.29 -26.07 -33.74
CA LEU A 628 -4.85 -25.09 -34.77
C LEU A 628 -3.30 -25.06 -34.84
N PRO A 629 -2.66 -24.84 -36.01
CA PRO A 629 -1.21 -24.61 -36.09
C PRO A 629 -0.85 -23.22 -35.57
N CYS A 630 0.19 -23.13 -34.74
CA CYS A 630 0.81 -21.88 -34.31
C CYS A 630 2.23 -21.78 -34.88
N ASP A 631 2.54 -20.59 -35.38
CA ASP A 631 3.86 -20.21 -35.83
C ASP A 631 4.50 -19.25 -34.82
N VAL A 632 5.72 -19.58 -34.40
CA VAL A 632 6.56 -18.73 -33.55
C VAL A 632 7.67 -18.15 -34.42
N HIS A 633 7.74 -16.83 -34.57
CA HIS A 633 8.76 -16.16 -35.36
C HIS A 633 9.72 -15.40 -34.45
N ILE A 634 11.02 -15.68 -34.57
CA ILE A 634 12.06 -15.05 -33.76
C ILE A 634 13.08 -14.37 -34.70
N ARG A 635 13.37 -13.09 -34.48
CA ARG A 635 14.42 -12.34 -35.19
C ARG A 635 15.30 -11.54 -34.24
N ASN A 636 16.44 -11.06 -34.73
CA ASN A 636 17.39 -10.23 -33.97
C ASN A 636 17.77 -10.87 -32.62
N TYR A 637 18.16 -12.15 -32.61
CA TYR A 637 18.57 -12.85 -31.40
C TYR A 637 20.09 -13.03 -31.38
N THR A 638 20.67 -12.94 -30.17
CA THR A 638 22.06 -13.27 -29.91
C THR A 638 22.12 -14.29 -28.79
N LEU A 639 22.61 -15.48 -29.13
CA LEU A 639 22.88 -16.55 -28.16
C LEU A 639 24.40 -16.60 -27.95
N THR A 640 24.88 -16.14 -26.81
CA THR A 640 26.31 -16.19 -26.47
C THR A 640 26.63 -17.43 -25.62
N ASN A 641 27.91 -17.82 -25.56
CA ASN A 641 28.40 -18.91 -24.71
C ASN A 641 27.74 -20.29 -24.94
N VAL A 642 27.36 -20.61 -26.18
CA VAL A 642 26.95 -21.96 -26.57
C VAL A 642 28.21 -22.84 -26.68
N GLU A 643 28.55 -23.55 -25.61
CA GLU A 643 29.71 -24.45 -25.54
C GLU A 643 29.47 -25.82 -26.22
N ASP A 644 30.54 -26.60 -26.42
CA ASP A 644 30.46 -27.96 -26.94
C ASP A 644 29.55 -28.85 -26.04
N ASN A 645 28.48 -29.40 -26.62
CA ASN A 645 27.39 -30.18 -26.00
C ASN A 645 26.24 -29.38 -25.37
N LEU A 646 26.25 -28.04 -25.45
CA LEU A 646 25.09 -27.18 -25.16
C LEU A 646 24.45 -26.73 -26.47
N TYR A 647 23.12 -26.55 -26.48
CA TYR A 647 22.37 -26.20 -27.67
C TYR A 647 21.67 -24.85 -27.47
N GLY A 648 21.62 -24.02 -28.51
CA GLY A 648 20.86 -22.76 -28.49
C GLY A 648 19.35 -22.98 -28.65
N VAL A 649 18.95 -24.07 -29.29
CA VAL A 649 17.57 -24.34 -29.70
C VAL A 649 17.24 -25.83 -29.54
N GLY A 650 16.10 -26.15 -28.93
CA GLY A 650 15.70 -27.55 -28.77
C GLY A 650 14.25 -27.80 -28.36
N SER A 651 13.96 -29.09 -28.12
CA SER A 651 12.64 -29.59 -27.72
C SER A 651 12.80 -30.73 -26.70
N GLU A 652 11.75 -31.03 -25.92
CA GLU A 652 11.80 -32.10 -24.90
C GLU A 652 12.06 -33.50 -25.46
N GLY A 653 11.80 -33.79 -26.74
CA GLY A 653 12.07 -35.11 -27.35
C GLY A 653 11.22 -36.25 -26.76
N ASP A 654 10.61 -37.07 -27.62
CA ASP A 654 9.85 -38.31 -27.29
C ASP A 654 8.71 -38.25 -26.25
N ASN A 655 8.38 -37.10 -25.69
CA ASN A 655 7.21 -36.98 -24.82
C ASN A 655 5.95 -37.19 -25.70
N ALA A 656 5.19 -38.28 -25.46
CA ALA A 656 3.98 -38.67 -26.22
C ALA A 656 2.86 -37.60 -26.25
N LYS A 657 3.08 -36.48 -25.56
CA LYS A 657 2.22 -35.30 -25.49
C LYS A 657 2.64 -34.17 -26.43
N ALA A 658 3.72 -34.26 -27.20
CA ALA A 658 4.17 -33.18 -28.10
C ALA A 658 3.08 -32.77 -29.12
N ASN A 659 2.83 -31.46 -29.27
CA ASN A 659 1.91 -30.91 -30.27
C ASN A 659 2.49 -31.08 -31.69
N PRO A 660 1.85 -31.86 -32.60
CA PRO A 660 2.35 -32.12 -33.95
C PRO A 660 2.38 -30.90 -34.88
N ASP A 661 1.68 -29.81 -34.53
CA ASP A 661 1.46 -28.67 -35.41
C ASP A 661 2.32 -27.43 -35.08
N LEU A 662 3.04 -27.43 -33.95
CA LEU A 662 3.90 -26.31 -33.53
C LEU A 662 5.13 -26.14 -34.44
N THR A 663 5.36 -24.93 -34.95
CA THR A 663 6.50 -24.56 -35.80
C THR A 663 7.20 -23.32 -35.26
N MET A 664 8.54 -23.32 -35.27
CA MET A 664 9.34 -22.11 -35.00
C MET A 664 10.10 -21.70 -36.25
N TYR A 665 10.13 -20.41 -36.54
CA TYR A 665 10.96 -19.78 -37.56
C TYR A 665 12.02 -18.92 -36.89
N LEU A 666 13.27 -19.24 -37.14
CA LEU A 666 14.40 -18.38 -36.78
C LEU A 666 14.81 -17.62 -38.04
N HIS A 667 14.50 -16.33 -38.06
CA HIS A 667 14.76 -15.47 -39.22
C HIS A 667 16.24 -15.18 -39.38
N ASP A 668 16.67 -15.07 -40.63
CA ASP A 668 18.06 -14.82 -41.05
C ASP A 668 19.10 -15.82 -40.50
N PHE A 669 18.66 -17.00 -40.02
CA PHE A 669 19.55 -18.00 -39.42
C PHE A 669 20.69 -18.44 -40.36
N PHE A 670 20.39 -18.61 -41.65
CA PHE A 670 21.37 -18.99 -42.67
C PHE A 670 21.98 -17.77 -43.40
N GLY A 671 21.70 -16.56 -42.93
CA GLY A 671 22.03 -15.29 -43.58
C GLY A 671 20.78 -14.56 -44.08
N ALA A 672 20.97 -13.33 -44.59
CA ALA A 672 19.88 -12.43 -44.94
C ALA A 672 18.83 -13.07 -45.88
N GLY A 673 17.56 -13.09 -45.44
CA GLY A 673 16.41 -13.65 -46.15
C GLY A 673 16.35 -15.18 -46.20
N ARG A 674 17.21 -15.86 -45.44
CA ARG A 674 17.33 -17.33 -45.38
C ARG A 674 17.06 -17.82 -43.95
N ASP A 675 15.84 -18.29 -43.73
CA ASP A 675 15.31 -18.59 -42.41
C ASP A 675 15.38 -20.09 -42.09
N ALA A 676 15.40 -20.43 -40.81
CA ALA A 676 15.31 -21.81 -40.34
C ALA A 676 13.90 -22.12 -39.86
N LYS A 677 13.24 -23.07 -40.51
CA LYS A 677 12.00 -23.70 -40.03
C LYS A 677 12.35 -24.89 -39.14
N VAL A 678 12.09 -24.76 -37.85
CA VAL A 678 12.46 -25.72 -36.80
C VAL A 678 11.22 -26.46 -36.32
N ILE A 679 11.29 -27.79 -36.31
CA ILE A 679 10.24 -28.67 -35.77
C ILE A 679 10.85 -29.75 -34.87
N PRO A 680 10.10 -30.32 -33.91
CA PRO A 680 10.54 -31.47 -33.15
C PRO A 680 10.95 -32.66 -34.04
N ALA A 681 12.06 -33.33 -33.71
CA ALA A 681 12.66 -34.39 -34.55
C ALA A 681 11.73 -35.59 -34.74
N THR A 682 10.84 -35.84 -33.77
CA THR A 682 9.84 -36.91 -33.78
C THR A 682 8.70 -36.70 -34.77
N GLN A 683 8.57 -35.50 -35.35
CA GLN A 683 7.46 -35.13 -36.22
C GLN A 683 7.83 -35.26 -37.69
N SER A 684 6.86 -35.34 -38.59
CA SER A 684 7.05 -35.25 -40.04
C SER A 684 6.05 -34.27 -40.63
N ARG A 685 6.48 -33.46 -41.60
CA ARG A 685 5.63 -32.49 -42.31
C ARG A 685 5.54 -32.87 -43.78
N ASN A 686 4.34 -32.80 -44.34
CA ASN A 686 4.08 -33.05 -45.76
C ASN A 686 4.11 -31.73 -46.54
N ASP A 687 5.12 -30.90 -46.32
CA ASP A 687 5.29 -29.58 -46.93
C ASP A 687 6.34 -29.55 -48.05
N GLY A 688 6.93 -30.71 -48.39
CA GLY A 688 7.93 -30.83 -49.45
C GLY A 688 9.32 -30.33 -49.07
N LEU A 689 9.54 -29.95 -47.81
CA LEU A 689 10.83 -29.45 -47.32
C LEU A 689 11.76 -30.60 -46.89
N ASN A 690 13.07 -30.38 -47.06
CA ASN A 690 14.10 -31.33 -46.64
C ASN A 690 14.58 -31.00 -45.22
N TYR A 691 13.98 -31.62 -44.21
CA TYR A 691 14.38 -31.45 -42.82
C TYR A 691 15.60 -32.29 -42.46
N GLN A 692 16.58 -31.67 -41.81
CA GLN A 692 17.82 -32.31 -41.38
C GLN A 692 18.10 -32.02 -39.90
N ILE A 693 18.76 -32.95 -39.22
CA ILE A 693 19.31 -32.70 -37.89
C ILE A 693 20.61 -31.90 -38.08
N MET A 694 20.70 -30.74 -37.45
CA MET A 694 21.82 -29.81 -37.54
C MET A 694 22.36 -29.50 -36.15
N THR A 695 23.46 -30.13 -35.75
CA THR A 695 24.02 -29.97 -34.40
C THR A 695 25.48 -29.51 -34.47
N PRO A 696 25.91 -28.49 -33.70
CA PRO A 696 25.20 -27.34 -33.10
C PRO A 696 24.79 -26.24 -34.14
N PRO A 697 23.96 -25.22 -33.80
CA PRO A 697 23.44 -24.83 -32.47
C PRO A 697 22.09 -25.48 -32.10
N PHE A 698 21.49 -26.29 -32.97
CA PHE A 698 20.27 -27.03 -32.62
C PHE A 698 20.61 -28.33 -31.90
N SER A 699 19.69 -28.80 -31.07
CA SER A 699 19.77 -30.14 -30.45
C SER A 699 19.34 -31.26 -31.40
N GLU A 700 19.73 -32.50 -31.09
CA GLU A 700 19.29 -33.70 -31.82
C GLU A 700 17.77 -33.95 -31.76
N ASN A 701 17.07 -33.31 -30.81
CA ASN A 701 15.63 -33.44 -30.61
C ASN A 701 14.81 -32.53 -31.53
N VAL A 702 15.44 -31.77 -32.41
CA VAL A 702 14.78 -30.96 -33.44
C VAL A 702 15.39 -31.23 -34.81
N LYS A 703 14.64 -30.90 -35.86
CA LYS A 703 15.12 -30.90 -37.24
C LYS A 703 14.74 -29.60 -37.93
N VAL A 704 15.57 -29.20 -38.88
CA VAL A 704 15.57 -27.88 -39.48
C VAL A 704 15.51 -27.99 -41.00
N ALA A 705 14.70 -27.14 -41.62
CA ALA A 705 14.72 -26.90 -43.06
C ALA A 705 15.00 -25.42 -43.31
N GLU A 706 15.80 -25.12 -44.33
CA GLU A 706 15.97 -23.75 -44.83
C GLU A 706 14.73 -23.32 -45.62
N VAL A 707 14.19 -22.15 -45.30
CA VAL A 707 13.02 -21.55 -45.95
C VAL A 707 13.26 -20.05 -46.18
N SER A 708 12.34 -19.40 -46.88
CA SER A 708 12.29 -17.94 -46.97
C SER A 708 10.84 -17.53 -46.67
N VAL A 709 10.65 -16.89 -45.51
CA VAL A 709 9.34 -16.48 -45.02
C VAL A 709 9.41 -15.07 -44.46
N ASP A 710 8.41 -14.24 -44.75
CA ASP A 710 8.38 -12.88 -44.22
C ASP A 710 8.24 -12.90 -42.68
N PHE A 711 8.93 -12.00 -41.99
CA PHE A 711 8.66 -11.77 -40.57
C PHE A 711 7.26 -11.16 -40.42
N PRO A 712 6.39 -11.71 -39.56
CA PRO A 712 5.08 -11.14 -39.33
C PRO A 712 5.21 -9.83 -38.55
N ASP A 713 5.36 -8.70 -39.24
CA ASP A 713 5.56 -7.42 -38.57
C ASP A 713 4.33 -6.92 -37.79
N ASN A 714 3.14 -7.49 -38.05
CA ASN A 714 1.91 -6.92 -37.49
C ASN A 714 0.77 -7.92 -37.20
N PRO A 715 0.79 -8.65 -36.07
CA PRO A 715 -0.44 -9.23 -35.53
C PRO A 715 -1.18 -8.27 -34.57
N ILE A 716 -0.45 -7.49 -33.76
CA ILE A 716 -1.01 -6.60 -32.72
C ILE A 716 -0.25 -5.26 -32.76
N LYS A 717 -0.99 -4.16 -32.91
CA LYS A 717 -0.45 -2.81 -32.88
C LYS A 717 -1.09 -2.06 -31.72
N PRO A 718 -0.33 -1.69 -30.67
CA PRO A 718 -0.84 -0.83 -29.62
C PRO A 718 -1.44 0.43 -30.23
N GLN A 719 -2.72 0.65 -29.95
CA GLN A 719 -3.40 1.92 -30.17
C GLN A 719 -3.84 2.40 -28.81
N ASP A 720 -3.81 3.71 -28.62
CA ASP A 720 -4.41 4.28 -27.42
C ASP A 720 -5.83 4.73 -27.72
N SER A 721 -6.78 3.93 -27.25
CA SER A 721 -8.20 4.24 -27.31
C SER A 721 -8.72 4.88 -26.02
N LEU A 722 -7.91 4.97 -24.96
CA LEU A 722 -8.31 5.54 -23.69
C LEU A 722 -7.91 7.02 -23.65
N PRO A 723 -8.74 7.91 -23.07
CA PRO A 723 -8.29 9.24 -22.75
C PRO A 723 -7.49 9.24 -21.44
N PRO A 724 -6.66 10.28 -21.23
CA PRO A 724 -6.00 10.48 -19.95
C PRO A 724 -6.99 10.59 -18.80
N ALA A 725 -6.63 10.03 -17.65
CA ALA A 725 -7.39 10.16 -16.41
C ALA A 725 -6.63 11.05 -15.41
N THR A 726 -7.21 12.19 -15.02
CA THR A 726 -6.60 13.14 -14.08
C THR A 726 -7.14 12.97 -12.66
N VAL A 727 -6.30 13.20 -11.66
CA VAL A 727 -6.74 13.27 -10.26
C VAL A 727 -5.99 14.41 -9.57
N ILE A 728 -6.73 15.28 -8.88
CA ILE A 728 -6.21 16.34 -8.02
C ILE A 728 -6.08 15.72 -6.63
N THR A 729 -4.86 15.58 -6.14
CA THR A 729 -4.58 14.97 -4.82
C THR A 729 -4.29 16.02 -3.75
N PHE A 730 -4.07 17.27 -4.15
CA PHE A 730 -3.87 18.39 -3.22
C PHE A 730 -4.29 19.72 -3.87
N PRO A 731 -5.04 20.58 -3.17
CA PRO A 731 -5.62 20.37 -1.84
C PRO A 731 -6.75 19.31 -1.84
N PRO A 732 -7.12 18.72 -0.69
CA PRO A 732 -8.29 17.85 -0.61
C PRO A 732 -9.59 18.62 -0.89
N ALA A 733 -10.55 17.94 -1.52
CA ALA A 733 -11.88 18.49 -1.78
C ALA A 733 -12.64 18.82 -0.48
N ASP A 734 -13.53 19.82 -0.55
CA ASP A 734 -14.42 20.27 0.52
C ASP A 734 -13.70 20.67 1.81
N GLN A 735 -12.47 21.19 1.70
CA GLN A 735 -11.70 21.66 2.86
C GLN A 735 -11.42 23.16 2.81
N PHE A 736 -11.20 23.73 4.00
CA PHE A 736 -10.60 25.04 4.16
C PHE A 736 -9.11 24.94 3.82
N VAL A 737 -8.67 25.78 2.89
CA VAL A 737 -7.31 25.78 2.36
C VAL A 737 -6.65 27.11 2.72
N PRO A 738 -5.58 27.11 3.52
CA PRO A 738 -4.87 28.34 3.81
C PRO A 738 -4.19 28.86 2.55
N MET A 739 -4.45 30.12 2.20
CA MET A 739 -3.76 30.76 1.08
C MET A 739 -2.28 30.97 1.39
N GLN A 740 -1.43 30.78 0.38
CA GLN A 740 -0.02 31.12 0.45
C GLN A 740 0.18 32.63 0.28
N SER A 741 1.37 33.13 0.64
CA SER A 741 1.73 34.54 0.51
C SER A 741 1.48 35.07 -0.91
N GLY A 742 0.84 36.23 -1.02
CA GLY A 742 0.52 36.83 -2.32
C GLY A 742 -0.75 36.29 -2.99
N GLY A 743 -1.59 35.56 -2.24
CA GLY A 743 -2.86 35.05 -2.75
C GLY A 743 -2.67 33.89 -3.73
N SER A 744 -1.75 32.98 -3.42
CA SER A 744 -1.47 31.80 -4.25
C SER A 744 -1.94 30.49 -3.63
N LEU A 745 -2.14 29.48 -4.48
CA LEU A 745 -2.43 28.11 -4.11
C LEU A 745 -1.61 27.16 -4.98
N THR A 746 -0.85 26.26 -4.35
CA THR A 746 -0.27 25.12 -5.04
C THR A 746 -1.31 24.01 -5.16
N VAL A 747 -1.54 23.55 -6.39
CA VAL A 747 -2.37 22.38 -6.71
C VAL A 747 -1.45 21.29 -7.23
N ARG A 748 -1.68 20.06 -6.80
CA ARG A 748 -0.94 18.87 -7.24
C ARG A 748 -1.89 17.74 -7.58
N GLY A 749 -1.40 16.83 -8.42
CA GLY A 749 -2.15 15.65 -8.78
C GLY A 749 -1.34 14.64 -9.57
N THR A 750 -2.06 13.67 -10.12
CA THR A 750 -1.55 12.63 -11.01
C THR A 750 -2.35 12.62 -12.31
N CYS A 751 -1.73 12.13 -13.37
CA CYS A 751 -2.39 11.79 -14.61
C CYS A 751 -1.87 10.42 -15.06
N ILE A 752 -2.78 9.53 -15.45
CA ILE A 752 -2.43 8.21 -16.00
C ILE A 752 -3.00 8.10 -17.41
N ASP A 753 -2.19 7.57 -18.31
CA ASP A 753 -2.51 7.36 -19.71
C ASP A 753 -1.49 6.40 -20.33
N GLN A 754 -1.89 5.64 -21.36
CA GLN A 754 -0.96 4.78 -22.09
C GLN A 754 -0.03 5.59 -22.99
N SER A 755 -0.53 6.69 -23.57
CA SER A 755 0.22 7.56 -24.45
C SER A 755 0.88 8.71 -23.72
N LYS A 756 1.70 9.45 -24.46
CA LYS A 756 2.25 10.70 -23.96
C LYS A 756 1.14 11.74 -23.80
N ILE A 757 1.10 12.40 -22.65
CA ILE A 757 0.27 13.57 -22.41
C ILE A 757 0.81 14.76 -23.21
N ALA A 758 -0.04 15.31 -24.08
CA ALA A 758 0.27 16.48 -24.90
C ALA A 758 0.04 17.80 -24.15
N SER A 759 -0.98 17.88 -23.30
CA SER A 759 -1.28 19.05 -22.47
C SER A 759 -2.03 18.66 -21.21
N LEU A 760 -1.74 19.31 -20.08
CA LEU A 760 -2.52 19.21 -18.84
C LEU A 760 -2.63 20.59 -18.21
N THR A 761 -3.86 21.03 -17.90
CA THR A 761 -4.11 22.32 -17.26
C THR A 761 -4.93 22.18 -15.98
N VAL A 762 -4.80 23.14 -15.08
CA VAL A 762 -5.76 23.38 -13.99
C VAL A 762 -6.33 24.78 -14.16
N ASN A 763 -7.65 24.89 -14.27
CA ASN A 763 -8.34 26.16 -14.55
C ASN A 763 -7.76 26.90 -15.77
N GLY A 764 -7.36 26.15 -16.81
CA GLY A 764 -6.74 26.68 -18.03
C GLY A 764 -5.26 27.09 -17.89
N GLN A 765 -4.66 26.98 -16.71
CA GLN A 765 -3.23 27.21 -16.51
C GLN A 765 -2.45 25.90 -16.67
N GLU A 766 -1.44 25.89 -17.56
CA GLU A 766 -0.54 24.75 -17.78
C GLU A 766 0.15 24.32 -16.48
N VAL A 767 0.20 23.01 -16.26
CA VAL A 767 0.89 22.43 -15.11
C VAL A 767 2.35 22.14 -15.43
N THR A 768 3.17 22.03 -14.39
CA THR A 768 4.53 21.52 -14.47
C THR A 768 4.55 20.04 -14.12
N PRO A 769 5.02 19.15 -15.01
CA PRO A 769 5.25 17.75 -14.66
C PRO A 769 6.39 17.65 -13.64
N LEU A 770 6.15 16.90 -12.56
CA LEU A 770 7.15 16.57 -11.54
C LEU A 770 7.79 15.20 -11.78
N SER A 771 7.16 14.37 -12.62
CA SER A 771 7.69 13.08 -13.06
C SER A 771 7.34 12.82 -14.52
N GLU A 772 7.86 11.71 -15.06
CA GLU A 772 7.54 11.24 -16.42
C GLU A 772 6.03 11.26 -16.68
N ASN A 773 5.66 11.77 -17.86
CA ASN A 773 4.31 11.78 -18.38
C ASN A 773 3.22 12.31 -17.43
N TYR A 774 3.55 13.29 -16.57
CA TYR A 774 2.60 13.88 -15.61
C TYR A 774 2.05 12.88 -14.58
N LEU A 775 2.70 11.74 -14.35
CA LEU A 775 2.33 10.82 -13.25
C LEU A 775 2.32 11.54 -11.88
N GLN A 776 3.10 12.61 -11.78
CA GLN A 776 2.97 13.65 -10.78
C GLN A 776 3.09 14.99 -11.48
N TRP A 777 2.23 15.93 -11.11
CA TRP A 777 2.25 17.29 -11.64
C TRP A 777 1.90 18.30 -10.56
N GLN A 778 2.29 19.55 -10.78
CA GLN A 778 1.90 20.67 -9.93
C GLN A 778 1.66 21.94 -10.73
N VAL A 779 0.89 22.86 -10.16
CA VAL A 779 0.75 24.22 -10.64
C VAL A 779 0.57 25.15 -9.45
N THR A 780 1.06 26.38 -9.56
CA THR A 780 0.76 27.43 -8.58
C THR A 780 -0.16 28.44 -9.24
N LEU A 781 -1.39 28.50 -8.75
CA LEU A 781 -2.37 29.51 -9.12
C LEU A 781 -2.09 30.78 -8.30
N THR A 782 -2.15 31.95 -8.92
CA THR A 782 -1.82 33.24 -8.29
C THR A 782 -2.94 34.26 -8.49
N GLY A 783 -3.00 35.29 -7.64
CA GLY A 783 -4.03 36.33 -7.75
C GLY A 783 -5.41 35.84 -7.33
N LEU A 784 -5.47 34.83 -6.47
CA LEU A 784 -6.71 34.27 -5.94
C LEU A 784 -7.24 35.18 -4.82
N ASN A 785 -8.56 35.21 -4.69
CA ASN A 785 -9.24 35.87 -3.57
C ASN A 785 -9.73 34.81 -2.57
N PRO A 786 -9.83 35.15 -1.27
CA PRO A 786 -10.49 34.30 -0.29
C PRO A 786 -11.94 33.99 -0.71
N GLY A 787 -12.42 32.81 -0.35
CA GLY A 787 -13.75 32.30 -0.72
C GLY A 787 -13.70 30.99 -1.47
N GLU A 788 -14.84 30.58 -2.01
CA GLU A 788 -14.97 29.33 -2.76
C GLU A 788 -14.16 29.40 -4.07
N LEU A 789 -13.34 28.37 -4.30
CA LEU A 789 -12.62 28.15 -5.54
C LEU A 789 -12.93 26.76 -6.06
N LYS A 790 -13.37 26.70 -7.32
CA LYS A 790 -13.48 25.47 -8.09
C LYS A 790 -12.19 25.22 -8.85
N LEU A 791 -11.63 24.03 -8.70
CA LEU A 791 -10.43 23.56 -9.39
C LEU A 791 -10.86 22.48 -10.39
N VAL A 792 -10.48 22.65 -11.65
CA VAL A 792 -10.77 21.71 -12.74
C VAL A 792 -9.45 21.31 -13.40
N ALA A 793 -9.11 20.02 -13.36
CA ALA A 793 -7.95 19.47 -14.06
C ALA A 793 -8.40 18.82 -15.38
N GLU A 794 -7.77 19.19 -16.49
CA GLU A 794 -8.09 18.70 -17.83
C GLU A 794 -6.82 18.24 -18.55
N ALA A 795 -6.89 17.09 -19.22
CA ALA A 795 -5.76 16.52 -19.97
C ALA A 795 -6.13 16.10 -21.41
N ARG A 796 -5.10 16.08 -22.27
CA ARG A 796 -5.15 15.55 -23.63
C ARG A 796 -3.87 14.79 -23.94
N ASP A 797 -3.98 13.64 -24.61
CA ASP A 797 -2.84 12.87 -25.08
C ASP A 797 -2.34 13.32 -26.48
N GLU A 798 -1.28 12.68 -26.97
CA GLU A 798 -0.71 12.94 -28.29
C GLU A 798 -1.55 12.41 -29.46
N HIS A 799 -2.46 11.46 -29.22
CA HIS A 799 -3.41 10.95 -30.20
C HIS A 799 -4.66 11.83 -30.32
N GLY A 800 -4.82 12.77 -29.39
CA GLY A 800 -5.87 13.75 -29.34
C GLY A 800 -7.11 13.36 -28.53
N ASN A 801 -7.06 12.23 -27.83
CA ASN A 801 -8.06 11.80 -26.85
C ASN A 801 -8.09 12.82 -25.69
N ARG A 802 -9.30 13.12 -25.22
CA ARG A 802 -9.56 14.08 -24.14
C ARG A 802 -10.38 13.38 -23.07
N GLU A 803 -10.04 13.65 -21.82
CA GLU A 803 -10.81 13.18 -20.67
C GLU A 803 -12.27 13.66 -20.78
N GLY A 804 -13.22 12.72 -20.77
CA GLY A 804 -14.65 13.04 -20.90
C GLY A 804 -15.27 13.53 -19.59
N ASP A 805 -14.69 13.15 -18.45
CA ASP A 805 -15.06 13.58 -17.09
C ASP A 805 -13.83 14.18 -16.37
N PRO A 806 -13.45 15.44 -16.68
CA PRO A 806 -12.35 16.14 -16.02
C PRO A 806 -12.52 16.17 -14.50
N HIS A 807 -11.41 16.05 -13.76
CA HIS A 807 -11.52 16.06 -12.30
C HIS A 807 -11.82 17.46 -11.77
N GLU A 808 -12.94 17.59 -11.09
CA GLU A 808 -13.40 18.82 -10.46
C GLU A 808 -13.46 18.68 -8.94
N ILE A 809 -12.87 19.64 -8.21
CA ILE A 809 -13.03 19.78 -6.77
C ILE A 809 -13.39 21.21 -6.38
N SER A 810 -14.10 21.35 -5.26
CA SER A 810 -14.34 22.65 -4.62
C SER A 810 -13.52 22.77 -3.34
N VAL A 811 -12.94 23.94 -3.10
CA VAL A 811 -12.23 24.28 -1.86
C VAL A 811 -12.63 25.67 -1.38
N THR A 812 -12.48 25.94 -0.08
CA THR A 812 -12.68 27.29 0.48
C THR A 812 -11.33 27.90 0.83
N LEU A 813 -10.91 28.93 0.11
CA LEU A 813 -9.68 29.67 0.37
C LEU A 813 -9.85 30.60 1.57
N ASP A 814 -8.96 30.48 2.55
CA ASP A 814 -8.91 31.33 3.72
C ASP A 814 -7.75 32.35 3.59
N ALA A 815 -8.04 33.64 3.83
CA ALA A 815 -7.06 34.73 3.77
C ALA A 815 -5.94 34.60 4.81
N SER A 816 -6.13 33.75 5.82
CA SER A 816 -5.10 33.42 6.79
C SER A 816 -3.97 32.64 6.13
N THR A 817 -2.77 33.23 6.11
CA THR A 817 -1.54 32.47 5.85
C THR A 817 -1.39 31.42 6.95
N ALA A 818 -1.79 30.17 6.66
CA ALA A 818 -1.67 29.00 7.54
C ALA A 818 -1.96 29.28 9.03
N VAL A 819 -3.12 29.82 9.38
CA VAL A 819 -3.64 29.79 10.76
C VAL A 819 -5.16 29.68 10.77
N ARG A 820 -5.68 28.45 10.76
CA ARG A 820 -6.84 28.10 11.61
C ARG A 820 -6.33 27.27 12.79
N GLY A 821 -5.57 27.91 13.66
CA GLY A 821 -5.60 27.58 15.08
C GLY A 821 -6.70 28.45 15.67
N VAL A 822 -7.85 27.84 15.97
CA VAL A 822 -8.87 28.26 16.94
C VAL A 822 -9.09 29.78 17.05
N GLU A 823 -10.17 30.29 16.45
CA GLU A 823 -10.88 31.38 17.13
C GLU A 823 -11.34 30.81 18.47
N HIS A 824 -10.71 31.25 19.56
CA HIS A 824 -11.22 30.98 20.90
C HIS A 824 -12.44 31.88 21.10
N PRO A 825 -13.63 31.33 21.38
CA PRO A 825 -14.61 32.09 22.12
C PRO A 825 -14.10 32.14 23.57
N GLY A 826 -13.31 33.18 23.90
CA GLY A 826 -13.13 33.63 25.29
C GLY A 826 -12.09 32.96 26.18
N GLY A 827 -11.02 32.35 25.65
CA GLY A 827 -9.89 31.88 26.48
C GLY A 827 -8.85 32.98 26.77
N GLN A 828 -8.59 33.27 28.05
CA GLN A 828 -7.57 34.26 28.46
C GLN A 828 -6.15 33.71 28.26
N ILE A 829 -5.35 34.34 27.39
CA ILE A 829 -3.89 34.12 27.37
C ILE A 829 -3.29 34.85 28.58
N GLU A 830 -2.64 34.10 29.48
CA GLU A 830 -2.24 34.62 30.81
C GLU A 830 -0.85 35.30 30.85
N GLY A 831 0.01 35.17 29.83
CA GLY A 831 1.38 35.71 29.88
C GLY A 831 2.00 36.14 28.54
N PHE A 832 3.14 36.83 28.63
CA PHE A 832 3.99 37.19 27.49
C PHE A 832 5.06 36.12 27.23
N ALA A 833 5.35 35.81 25.97
CA ALA A 833 6.44 34.91 25.60
C ALA A 833 7.12 35.33 24.30
N LEU A 834 8.46 35.26 24.24
CA LEU A 834 9.22 35.24 22.99
C LEU A 834 9.72 33.81 22.77
N TYR A 835 9.49 33.22 21.60
CA TYR A 835 9.89 31.85 21.24
C TYR A 835 11.22 31.81 20.49
N GLU A 836 11.86 30.64 20.48
CA GLU A 836 13.00 30.36 19.60
C GLU A 836 12.60 30.56 18.13
N ASN A 837 13.50 31.16 17.34
CA ASN A 837 13.25 31.37 15.92
C ASN A 837 13.39 30.03 15.18
N TYR A 838 12.58 29.80 14.14
CA TYR A 838 12.66 28.58 13.34
C TYR A 838 12.63 28.90 11.83
N PRO A 839 13.53 28.29 11.03
CA PRO A 839 14.65 27.44 11.44
C PRO A 839 15.75 28.21 12.23
N ASN A 840 16.59 27.49 13.00
CA ASN A 840 17.79 28.01 13.68
C ASN A 840 18.82 26.86 13.86
N PRO A 841 19.96 26.83 13.14
CA PRO A 841 20.44 27.84 12.18
C PRO A 841 19.52 28.00 10.96
N PHE A 842 19.56 29.16 10.30
CA PHE A 842 18.73 29.47 9.14
C PHE A 842 19.53 30.02 7.95
N ASN A 843 18.97 29.88 6.73
CA ASN A 843 19.56 30.38 5.50
C ASN A 843 18.49 30.70 4.42
N PRO A 844 18.32 31.97 3.99
CA PRO A 844 18.53 33.19 4.76
C PRO A 844 17.30 33.56 5.62
N GLN A 845 16.21 32.78 5.59
CA GLN A 845 14.95 33.11 6.25
C GLN A 845 14.72 32.35 7.56
N THR A 846 14.29 33.07 8.60
CA THR A 846 13.77 32.51 9.85
C THR A 846 12.51 33.23 10.31
N THR A 847 11.70 32.59 11.14
CA THR A 847 10.50 33.19 11.75
C THR A 847 10.67 33.33 13.24
N VAL A 848 10.51 34.55 13.76
CA VAL A 848 10.44 34.87 15.18
C VAL A 848 8.98 34.86 15.61
N SER A 849 8.64 34.07 16.63
CA SER A 849 7.27 33.99 17.17
C SER A 849 7.20 34.57 18.59
N PHE A 850 6.12 35.28 18.92
CA PHE A 850 5.88 35.81 20.28
C PHE A 850 4.40 35.89 20.63
N GLU A 851 4.08 35.88 21.93
CA GLU A 851 2.71 35.93 22.47
C GLU A 851 2.47 37.16 23.34
N LEU A 852 1.24 37.69 23.24
CA LEU A 852 0.75 38.82 24.03
C LEU A 852 -0.53 38.40 24.81
N PRO A 853 -0.65 38.70 26.12
CA PRO A 853 -1.76 38.27 26.96
C PRO A 853 -3.05 39.09 26.81
N ASN A 854 -4.18 38.51 27.23
CA ASN A 854 -5.54 39.06 27.11
C ASN A 854 -5.99 39.98 28.28
N GLN A 855 -5.11 40.43 29.16
CA GLN A 855 -5.49 41.15 30.40
C GLN A 855 -5.69 42.67 30.21
N ALA A 856 -6.54 43.29 31.04
CA ALA A 856 -6.74 44.75 31.03
C ALA A 856 -5.46 45.49 31.47
N GLY A 857 -4.87 46.27 30.56
CA GLY A 857 -3.57 46.92 30.73
C GLY A 857 -2.38 46.21 30.05
N SER A 858 -2.66 45.20 29.21
CA SER A 858 -1.65 44.47 28.42
C SER A 858 -1.01 45.32 27.32
N ALA A 859 0.10 44.83 26.77
CA ALA A 859 0.87 45.54 25.76
C ALA A 859 0.02 45.90 24.56
N SER A 860 0.08 47.16 24.16
CA SER A 860 -0.55 47.67 22.95
C SER A 860 0.53 47.76 21.87
N HIS A 861 1.71 48.27 22.22
CA HIS A 861 2.82 48.51 21.30
C HIS A 861 3.96 47.50 21.46
N VAL A 862 4.36 46.85 20.37
CA VAL A 862 5.46 45.87 20.33
C VAL A 862 6.60 46.33 19.43
N GLN A 863 7.82 46.17 19.92
CA GLN A 863 9.06 46.36 19.16
C GLN A 863 9.85 45.06 19.10
N LEU A 864 10.08 44.55 17.89
CA LEU A 864 10.96 43.42 17.64
C LEU A 864 12.22 43.89 16.90
N ARG A 865 13.37 43.79 17.55
CA ARG A 865 14.65 44.34 17.06
C ARG A 865 15.69 43.24 16.89
N ILE A 866 16.56 43.39 15.91
CA ILE A 866 17.69 42.50 15.63
C ILE A 866 19.00 43.22 15.94
N TYR A 867 19.91 42.53 16.60
CA TYR A 867 21.26 42.98 16.91
C TYR A 867 22.31 41.97 16.47
N ASP A 868 23.51 42.45 16.15
CA ASP A 868 24.67 41.60 15.94
C ASP A 868 25.36 41.22 17.27
N ILE A 869 26.45 40.46 17.18
CA ILE A 869 27.22 40.03 18.36
C ILE A 869 27.90 41.19 19.12
N LEU A 870 28.07 42.34 18.48
CA LEU A 870 28.61 43.56 19.09
C LEU A 870 27.50 44.44 19.69
N SER A 871 26.25 43.94 19.75
CA SER A 871 25.05 44.67 20.15
C SER A 871 24.73 45.89 19.26
N GLN A 872 25.25 45.92 18.03
CA GLN A 872 24.86 46.93 17.05
C GLN A 872 23.48 46.59 16.50
N HIS A 873 22.61 47.60 16.38
CA HIS A 873 21.28 47.44 15.82
C HIS A 873 21.37 47.16 14.32
N VAL A 874 20.76 46.06 13.89
CA VAL A 874 20.77 45.58 12.50
C VAL A 874 19.49 46.00 11.77
N GLN A 875 18.34 45.67 12.36
CA GLN A 875 17.03 45.96 11.78
C GLN A 875 15.95 45.90 12.86
N THR A 876 14.88 46.68 12.69
CA THR A 876 13.63 46.52 13.46
C THR A 876 12.62 45.82 12.56
N LEU A 877 12.14 44.64 12.98
CA LEU A 877 11.18 43.83 12.22
C LEU A 877 9.73 44.22 12.49
N ALA A 878 9.44 44.72 13.69
CA ALA A 878 8.16 45.31 14.05
C ALA A 878 8.33 46.46 15.03
N ASN A 879 7.48 47.47 14.90
CA ASN A 879 7.36 48.61 15.79
C ASN A 879 5.94 49.18 15.67
N ASP A 880 4.95 48.40 16.07
CA ASP A 880 3.53 48.70 15.83
C ASP A 880 2.66 48.19 16.97
N GLU A 881 1.36 48.48 16.89
CA GLU A 881 0.33 48.00 17.78
C GLU A 881 -0.08 46.55 17.41
N PHE A 882 -0.11 45.64 18.39
CA PHE A 882 -0.45 44.23 18.18
C PHE A 882 -1.60 43.82 19.11
N SER A 883 -2.63 43.19 18.54
CA SER A 883 -3.70 42.58 19.33
C SER A 883 -3.16 41.43 20.19
N PRO A 884 -3.78 41.12 21.34
CA PRO A 884 -3.45 39.91 22.10
C PRO A 884 -3.50 38.63 21.25
N GLY A 885 -2.60 37.68 21.48
CA GLY A 885 -2.46 36.47 20.66
C GLY A 885 -1.02 36.11 20.30
N LEU A 886 -0.87 35.02 19.53
CA LEU A 886 0.40 34.56 18.97
C LEU A 886 0.70 35.26 17.64
N HIS A 887 1.89 35.84 17.54
CA HIS A 887 2.38 36.58 16.38
C HIS A 887 3.63 35.93 15.81
N ARG A 888 3.81 36.03 14.49
CA ARG A 888 4.97 35.50 13.77
C ARG A 888 5.52 36.52 12.78
N ILE A 889 6.82 36.82 12.86
CA ILE A 889 7.49 37.79 12.00
C ILE A 889 8.72 37.16 11.37
N SER A 890 8.79 37.19 10.04
CA SER A 890 9.94 36.64 9.29
C SER A 890 11.09 37.65 9.17
N TRP A 891 12.32 37.15 9.30
CA TRP A 891 13.53 37.89 8.95
C TRP A 891 14.29 37.16 7.84
N GLN A 892 14.68 37.90 6.80
CA GLN A 892 15.39 37.39 5.62
C GLN A 892 16.92 37.49 5.75
N GLY A 893 17.44 37.67 6.98
CA GLY A 893 18.88 37.83 7.20
C GLY A 893 19.46 39.09 6.57
N THR A 894 18.71 40.19 6.54
CA THR A 894 19.12 41.48 5.95
C THR A 894 19.22 42.59 7.01
N ASP A 895 19.95 43.67 6.72
CA ASP A 895 19.88 44.91 7.49
C ASP A 895 18.68 45.79 7.07
N ALA A 896 18.54 46.95 7.70
CA ALA A 896 17.49 47.93 7.38
C ALA A 896 17.53 48.48 5.93
N ASN A 897 18.65 48.34 5.21
CA ASN A 897 18.77 48.74 3.80
C ASN A 897 18.53 47.57 2.83
N GLY A 898 18.17 46.39 3.34
CA GLY A 898 18.01 45.17 2.53
C GLY A 898 19.34 44.48 2.19
N THR A 899 20.46 44.92 2.77
CA THR A 899 21.78 44.32 2.54
C THR A 899 21.88 43.02 3.32
N ALA A 900 22.30 41.93 2.67
CA ALA A 900 22.36 40.62 3.31
C ALA A 900 23.47 40.56 4.38
N MET A 901 23.12 40.12 5.59
CA MET A 901 24.02 40.03 6.74
C MET A 901 24.98 38.82 6.63
N PRO A 902 26.23 38.90 7.14
CA PRO A 902 27.16 37.78 7.10
C PRO A 902 26.69 36.58 7.97
N SER A 903 27.15 35.36 7.66
CA SER A 903 26.95 34.21 8.55
C SER A 903 27.51 34.50 9.94
N GLY A 904 26.76 34.17 10.98
CA GLY A 904 27.13 34.52 12.34
C GLY A 904 26.00 34.42 13.35
N VAL A 905 26.31 34.77 14.60
CA VAL A 905 25.34 34.83 15.69
C VAL A 905 24.72 36.22 15.74
N TYR A 906 23.39 36.25 15.80
CA TYR A 906 22.59 37.44 15.98
C TYR A 906 21.66 37.27 17.18
N PHE A 907 21.11 38.37 17.66
CA PHE A 907 20.13 38.39 18.73
C PHE A 907 18.86 39.09 18.27
N TYR A 908 17.71 38.60 18.72
CA TYR A 908 16.44 39.30 18.54
C TYR A 908 15.81 39.61 19.89
N GLU A 909 15.31 40.81 20.04
CA GLU A 909 14.74 41.35 21.27
C GLU A 909 13.29 41.78 21.02
N LEU A 910 12.39 41.28 21.85
CA LEU A 910 11.01 41.74 21.92
C LEU A 910 10.87 42.70 23.11
N ILE A 911 10.30 43.88 22.86
CA ILE A 911 9.90 44.85 23.87
C ILE A 911 8.40 45.11 23.71
N ALA A 912 7.61 44.89 24.75
CA ALA A 912 6.17 45.17 24.74
C ALA A 912 5.86 46.28 25.75
N LYS A 913 5.07 47.29 25.32
CA LYS A 913 4.62 48.42 26.14
C LYS A 913 3.11 48.46 26.23
N ASN A 914 2.57 48.75 27.41
CA ASN A 914 1.13 48.95 27.57
C ASN A 914 0.63 50.27 26.99
N THR A 915 -0.68 50.46 27.02
CA THR A 915 -1.39 51.65 26.52
C THR A 915 -0.96 52.98 27.18
N TYR A 916 -0.25 52.95 28.32
CA TYR A 916 0.32 54.12 28.98
C TYR A 916 1.79 54.38 28.59
N GLY A 917 2.32 53.63 27.62
CA GLY A 917 3.70 53.72 27.15
C GLY A 917 4.75 53.08 28.08
N ARG A 918 4.32 52.36 29.13
CA ARG A 918 5.24 51.68 30.07
C ARG A 918 5.61 50.30 29.53
N GLU A 919 6.90 49.97 29.54
CA GLU A 919 7.40 48.64 29.21
C GLU A 919 6.88 47.61 30.21
N VAL A 920 6.24 46.56 29.71
CA VAL A 920 5.62 45.47 30.48
C VAL A 920 6.29 44.11 30.20
N PHE A 921 7.02 43.99 29.09
CA PHE A 921 7.77 42.79 28.76
C PHE A 921 9.02 43.11 27.95
N ARG A 922 10.13 42.43 28.26
CA ARG A 922 11.35 42.44 27.47
C ARG A 922 12.00 41.05 27.50
N GLN A 923 12.28 40.48 26.34
CA GLN A 923 13.02 39.23 26.23
C GLN A 923 13.93 39.25 25.00
N THR A 924 15.13 38.71 25.15
CA THR A 924 16.10 38.56 24.05
C THR A 924 16.45 37.08 23.85
N ARG A 925 16.58 36.65 22.60
CA ARG A 925 17.00 35.30 22.22
C ARG A 925 18.06 35.33 21.12
N LYS A 926 18.76 34.21 20.97
CA LYS A 926 19.88 34.03 20.04
C LYS A 926 19.43 33.31 18.77
N MET A 927 19.91 33.75 17.63
CA MET A 927 19.74 33.08 16.33
C MET A 927 21.06 32.95 15.57
N ILE A 928 21.16 31.95 14.69
CA ILE A 928 22.37 31.63 13.92
C ILE A 928 22.04 31.68 12.43
N LEU A 929 22.60 32.68 11.72
CA LEU A 929 22.52 32.75 10.26
C LEU A 929 23.69 31.94 9.67
N SER A 930 23.40 30.97 8.82
CA SER A 930 24.38 30.07 8.20
C SER A 930 24.20 30.04 6.69
N LYS A 931 24.84 30.98 5.99
CA LYS A 931 24.85 31.03 4.52
C LYS A 931 25.69 29.92 3.90
#